data_AF-A0AAU3BKE3-F1
#
_entry.id   AF-A0AAU3BKE3-F1
#
_cell.length_a   1.000
_cell.length_b   1.000
_cell.length_c   1.000
_cell.angle_alpha   90.00
_cell.angle_beta   90.00
_cell.angle_gamma   90.00
#
_symmetry.space_group_name_H-M   'P 1'
#
loop_
_entity.id
_entity.type
_entity.pdbx_description
1 polymer ?
#
loop_
_entity_poly.entity_id
_entity_poly.type
_entity_poly.pdbx_seq_one_letter_code
_entity_poly.pdbx_strand_id
1 'polypeptide(L)'
;MTALAPDSRPLNTSGLESALAALPPVYAAAARQRTVPLSQGAFSVTGPFREPVLLVRLRRPLADQAVVVRCTAGGEHPLPPVVYAPFSGAGTLLPAFLPPTPSGGPGPADEADDTLRITAQVHIVPAPDCHAPIPAEEVLGSALPEDQAAELVEGVLLEGVLARLTYLATMEKQRMIRQAREISACRHVELAFSGALDSLGRDLGVRRLPDEGDGPYRARLTMFTSWRLPTPAGLADALNGPGADGAPNAGLPSRFGISARFRVLEQQNPLALSTRLVAVGAAGAARLTRFHSVLRTLYLLDLDKPVPPLMPAERRQQLEDARQELTTQVSRPAGPPAVSHLAPSLAIALARLVRLMRALGDTDTITLRRTHVEESDPLHELGLGATIDRFSRQRLAAMAEAVHQLAAGTGDMASLARMLVPLPHSKDPVGRWLVEPCGLRTVHALTSSTFFVSGLPMSGLTIDAPATLAPGATAVFQARHSADAASNGLHVLAAEAVRLAEDRFVTKGLGSAPTPLTGDGLDAVLKNVAVRVTVTPPDQVASLVAGDLLAEAGAAFTDEVRKVVVIDQVVAYPFTAAQLTALGSGDALRTAVAARVESLLESGFYSVHGVWDADGNRLLLLAAVCLLPGRPPKYGERPPAEFRWFTTEVPEPSAPGTLPLSLVNSSGGRIGVTAAREGLALMVCLGHARRGLADPYEVRVELPEGTVLDRDQYGYVMNVLENLCPLGIEINTTELRRNHVQFTDDGVEQPFLARDISRTYRRYRRPRTVDTDPGRATKPPGR
;
A
#
# COMPACT_ATOMS: atom_id res chain seq x y z
N MET A 1 -11.82 16.38 29.21
CA MET A 1 -12.01 15.28 28.24
C MET A 1 -11.21 15.56 26.97
N THR A 2 -9.88 15.47 27.05
CA THR A 2 -8.97 15.65 25.92
C THR A 2 -8.16 14.36 25.79
N ALA A 3 -8.77 13.37 25.14
CA ALA A 3 -8.05 12.22 24.60
C ALA A 3 -7.45 12.66 23.26
N LEU A 4 -6.15 12.93 23.25
CA LEU A 4 -5.39 12.94 22.00
C LEU A 4 -5.36 11.50 21.47
N ALA A 5 -5.82 11.33 20.25
CA ALA A 5 -6.13 10.04 19.66
C ALA A 5 -4.85 9.24 19.30
N PRO A 6 -4.91 7.89 19.33
CA PRO A 6 -3.85 7.00 18.88
C PRO A 6 -3.64 7.11 17.37
N ASP A 7 -2.47 6.64 16.91
CA ASP A 7 -1.95 6.67 15.55
C ASP A 7 -2.72 5.78 14.54
N SER A 8 -4.06 5.82 14.55
CA SER A 8 -4.83 5.64 13.33
C SER A 8 -4.72 6.95 12.57
N ARG A 9 -4.24 6.99 11.32
CA ARG A 9 -4.56 8.12 10.44
C ARG A 9 -6.08 8.22 10.44
N PRO A 10 -6.69 9.22 11.08
CA PRO A 10 -8.11 9.38 10.96
C PRO A 10 -8.32 9.72 9.47
N LEU A 11 -9.25 9.07 8.78
CA LEU A 11 -9.77 9.53 7.48
C LEU A 11 -10.34 10.97 7.54
N ASN A 12 -10.25 11.59 8.72
CA ASN A 12 -10.76 12.84 9.20
C ASN A 12 -9.67 13.91 9.45
N THR A 13 -8.36 13.59 9.40
CA THR A 13 -7.36 14.67 9.25
C THR A 13 -7.38 15.15 7.81
N SER A 14 -7.48 16.46 7.60
CA SER A 14 -7.48 17.02 6.25
C SER A 14 -6.17 16.60 5.55
N GLY A 15 -6.25 16.27 4.25
CA GLY A 15 -5.04 15.99 3.46
C GLY A 15 -4.02 17.13 3.52
N LEU A 16 -4.52 18.35 3.77
CA LEU A 16 -3.74 19.56 3.99
C LEU A 16 -2.83 19.47 5.23
N GLU A 17 -3.35 19.11 6.40
CA GLU A 17 -2.53 19.00 7.63
C GLU A 17 -1.38 18.01 7.45
N SER A 18 -1.66 16.87 6.82
CA SER A 18 -0.63 15.87 6.52
C SER A 18 0.42 16.39 5.54
N ALA A 19 0.00 17.12 4.51
CA ALA A 19 0.90 17.68 3.52
C ALA A 19 1.75 18.82 4.10
N LEU A 20 1.17 19.69 4.94
CA LEU A 20 1.90 20.74 5.64
C LEU A 20 2.90 20.16 6.64
N ALA A 21 2.53 19.10 7.37
CA ALA A 21 3.44 18.42 8.31
C ALA A 21 4.62 17.72 7.61
N ALA A 22 4.47 17.39 6.33
CA ALA A 22 5.52 16.81 5.50
C ALA A 22 6.48 17.87 4.92
N LEU A 23 6.17 19.17 5.04
CA LEU A 23 7.03 20.22 4.52
C LEU A 23 8.38 20.26 5.25
N PRO A 24 9.50 20.36 4.52
CA PRO A 24 10.81 20.58 5.11
C PRO A 24 10.87 21.89 5.91
N PRO A 25 11.79 22.02 6.87
CA PRO A 25 12.04 23.22 7.67
C PRO A 25 11.83 24.57 6.99
N VAL A 26 12.49 24.80 5.84
CA VAL A 26 12.45 26.09 5.12
C VAL A 26 11.08 26.35 4.50
N TYR A 27 10.41 25.32 4.00
CA TYR A 27 9.09 25.43 3.40
C TYR A 27 7.99 25.52 4.46
N ALA A 28 8.15 24.81 5.58
CA ALA A 28 7.26 24.92 6.74
C ALA A 28 7.29 26.33 7.36
N ALA A 29 8.41 27.05 7.27
CA ALA A 29 8.48 28.45 7.68
C ALA A 29 7.55 29.38 6.86
N ALA A 30 7.27 29.01 5.61
CA ALA A 30 6.45 29.76 4.67
C ALA A 30 4.98 29.33 4.63
N ALA A 31 4.56 28.41 5.51
CA ALA A 31 3.18 27.92 5.59
C ALA A 31 2.73 27.84 7.04
N ARG A 32 1.60 28.48 7.39
CA ARG A 32 0.99 28.36 8.72
C ARG A 32 -0.47 27.98 8.60
N GLN A 33 -0.94 27.23 9.60
CA GLN A 33 -2.35 26.88 9.78
C GLN A 33 -2.73 27.23 11.21
N ARG A 34 -3.88 27.85 11.40
CA ARG A 34 -4.48 28.13 12.71
C ARG A 34 -5.96 27.78 12.68
N THR A 35 -6.45 27.10 13.71
CA THR A 35 -7.89 26.90 13.89
C THR A 35 -8.51 28.15 14.51
N VAL A 36 -9.67 28.58 13.99
CA VAL A 36 -10.39 29.77 14.40
C VAL A 36 -11.81 29.35 14.81
N PRO A 37 -12.17 29.39 16.10
CA PRO A 37 -13.51 29.00 16.52
C PRO A 37 -14.57 29.96 15.95
N LEU A 38 -15.78 29.45 15.70
CA LEU A 38 -16.96 30.28 15.48
C LEU A 38 -17.49 30.69 16.86
N SER A 39 -17.29 31.95 17.23
CA SER A 39 -17.71 32.48 18.53
C SER A 39 -18.53 33.75 18.32
N GLN A 40 -19.69 33.87 18.97
CA GLN A 40 -20.58 35.03 18.80
C GLN A 40 -20.93 35.30 17.33
N GLY A 41 -21.18 34.22 16.57
CA GLY A 41 -21.47 34.28 15.14
C GLY A 41 -20.33 34.80 14.25
N ALA A 42 -19.07 34.83 14.73
CA ALA A 42 -17.94 35.33 13.95
C ALA A 42 -16.67 34.49 14.08
N PHE A 43 -15.89 34.46 13.01
CA PHE A 43 -14.49 34.06 12.99
C PHE A 43 -13.63 35.31 13.19
N SER A 44 -12.93 35.39 14.31
CA SER A 44 -12.07 36.52 14.66
C SER A 44 -10.63 36.06 14.86
N VAL A 45 -9.69 36.71 14.18
CA VAL A 45 -8.26 36.49 14.36
C VAL A 45 -7.55 37.83 14.49
N THR A 46 -6.63 37.93 15.43
CA THR A 46 -5.79 39.12 15.64
C THR A 46 -4.32 38.82 15.33
N GLY A 47 -3.64 39.79 14.72
CA GLY A 47 -2.20 39.82 14.53
C GLY A 47 -1.78 40.08 13.09
N PRO A 48 -0.47 40.22 12.84
CA PRO A 48 0.02 40.34 11.47
C PRO A 48 -0.14 39.01 10.75
N PHE A 49 -0.89 39.02 9.65
CA PHE A 49 -1.07 37.85 8.77
C PHE A 49 -0.24 38.01 7.50
N ARG A 50 0.31 36.89 7.00
CA ARG A 50 1.00 36.87 5.71
C ARG A 50 0.18 36.10 4.71
N GLU A 51 -0.36 36.81 3.72
CA GLU A 51 -1.21 36.22 2.67
C GLU A 51 -2.28 35.28 3.28
N PRO A 52 -3.12 35.77 4.20
CA PRO A 52 -4.15 34.97 4.86
C PRO A 52 -5.19 34.41 3.88
N VAL A 53 -5.74 33.23 4.17
CA VAL A 53 -7.00 32.73 3.60
C VAL A 53 -7.81 32.13 4.72
N LEU A 54 -9.06 32.56 4.88
CA LEU A 54 -9.99 31.93 5.79
C LEU A 54 -10.76 30.83 5.04
N LEU A 55 -10.59 29.62 5.52
CA LEU A 55 -11.38 28.46 5.15
C LEU A 55 -12.41 28.17 6.25
N VAL A 56 -13.49 27.50 5.89
CA VAL A 56 -14.41 26.90 6.85
C VAL A 56 -14.22 25.39 6.79
N ARG A 57 -14.16 24.75 7.95
CA ARG A 57 -14.02 23.32 8.15
C ARG A 57 -15.32 22.76 8.70
N LEU A 58 -15.83 21.71 8.07
CA LEU A 58 -16.96 20.95 8.55
C LEU A 58 -16.50 19.98 9.66
N ARG A 59 -17.15 19.99 10.83
CA ARG A 59 -16.71 19.20 12.00
C ARG A 59 -17.32 17.80 12.08
N ARG A 60 -18.49 17.59 11.47
CA ARG A 60 -19.17 16.28 11.41
C ARG A 60 -19.55 15.92 9.97
N PRO A 61 -19.58 14.63 9.59
CA PRO A 61 -20.01 14.24 8.25
C PRO A 61 -21.48 14.60 8.03
N LEU A 62 -21.81 14.94 6.79
CA LEU A 62 -23.18 15.15 6.33
C LEU A 62 -23.69 13.87 5.67
N ALA A 63 -24.95 13.55 5.91
CA ALA A 63 -25.64 12.47 5.21
C ALA A 63 -26.35 13.04 3.97
N ASP A 64 -27.68 12.97 3.95
CA ASP A 64 -28.60 13.53 2.95
C ASP A 64 -28.89 15.03 3.17
N GLN A 65 -28.04 15.72 3.94
CA GLN A 65 -28.18 17.14 4.26
C GLN A 65 -27.07 17.95 3.59
N ALA A 66 -27.38 19.18 3.18
CA ALA A 66 -26.40 20.19 2.84
C ALA A 66 -26.26 21.22 3.96
N VAL A 67 -25.09 21.85 4.06
CA VAL A 67 -24.84 22.96 4.98
C VAL A 67 -24.44 24.18 4.18
N VAL A 68 -25.09 25.30 4.45
CA VAL A 68 -24.79 26.58 3.80
C VAL A 68 -24.30 27.55 4.85
N VAL A 69 -23.09 28.08 4.67
CA VAL A 69 -22.51 29.11 5.54
C VAL A 69 -22.47 30.42 4.76
N ARG A 70 -23.28 31.39 5.19
CA ARG A 70 -23.28 32.76 4.64
C ARG A 70 -22.33 33.60 5.46
N CYS A 71 -21.28 34.11 4.80
CA CYS A 71 -20.26 34.93 5.45
C CYS A 71 -20.39 36.41 5.04
N THR A 72 -20.04 37.31 5.94
CA THR A 72 -19.97 38.76 5.72
C THR A 72 -18.64 39.30 6.24
N ALA A 73 -17.94 40.08 5.42
CA ALA A 73 -16.67 40.72 5.76
C ALA A 73 -16.87 42.22 6.03
N GLY A 74 -16.12 42.78 7.00
CA GLY A 74 -16.16 44.22 7.28
C GLY A 74 -17.53 44.75 7.72
N GLY A 75 -18.39 43.89 8.28
CA GLY A 75 -19.72 44.25 8.77
C GLY A 75 -20.81 44.38 7.71
N GLU A 76 -20.47 44.64 6.44
CA GLU A 76 -21.47 44.93 5.40
C GLU A 76 -21.24 44.25 4.05
N HIS A 77 -20.07 43.63 3.80
CA HIS A 77 -19.78 43.01 2.50
C HIS A 77 -20.17 41.53 2.47
N PRO A 78 -21.27 41.13 1.79
CA PRO A 78 -21.64 39.73 1.68
C PRO A 78 -20.64 38.98 0.81
N LEU A 79 -20.18 37.83 1.31
CA LEU A 79 -19.29 36.93 0.59
C LEU A 79 -20.09 35.83 -0.10
N PRO A 80 -19.53 35.17 -1.14
CA PRO A 80 -20.13 33.96 -1.70
C PRO A 80 -20.40 32.92 -0.60
N PRO A 81 -21.58 32.28 -0.60
CA PRO A 81 -21.90 31.28 0.40
C PRO A 81 -20.99 30.06 0.26
N VAL A 82 -20.55 29.52 1.38
CA VAL A 82 -19.85 28.24 1.44
C VAL A 82 -20.89 27.14 1.52
N VAL A 83 -20.99 26.31 0.48
CA VAL A 83 -21.98 25.24 0.38
C VAL A 83 -21.31 23.88 0.49
N TYR A 84 -21.57 23.18 1.59
CA TYR A 84 -21.26 21.77 1.74
C TYR A 84 -22.41 20.95 1.17
N ALA A 85 -22.15 20.25 0.07
CA ALA A 85 -23.07 19.29 -0.50
C ALA A 85 -23.28 18.07 0.43
N PRO A 86 -24.36 17.30 0.25
CA PRO A 86 -24.56 16.03 0.94
C PRO A 86 -23.37 15.08 0.77
N PHE A 87 -23.22 14.17 1.73
CA PHE A 87 -22.10 13.21 1.85
C PHE A 87 -20.71 13.85 2.04
N SER A 88 -20.63 15.16 2.31
CA SER A 88 -19.38 15.82 2.72
C SER A 88 -18.88 15.25 4.04
N GLY A 89 -17.56 15.10 4.18
CA GLY A 89 -16.96 14.50 5.38
C GLY A 89 -16.62 15.51 6.46
N ALA A 90 -16.50 15.02 7.71
CA ALA A 90 -15.75 15.77 8.72
C ALA A 90 -14.34 16.08 8.19
N GLY A 91 -13.87 17.30 8.43
CA GLY A 91 -12.61 17.83 7.94
C GLY A 91 -12.65 18.40 6.51
N THR A 92 -13.80 18.41 5.83
CA THR A 92 -13.92 19.09 4.52
C THR A 92 -13.70 20.59 4.70
N LEU A 93 -12.78 21.14 3.91
CA LEU A 93 -12.38 22.56 3.94
C LEU A 93 -12.87 23.24 2.66
N LEU A 94 -13.53 24.39 2.80
CA LEU A 94 -13.97 25.21 1.68
C LEU A 94 -13.57 26.68 1.91
N PRO A 95 -13.23 27.44 0.86
CA PRO A 95 -12.77 28.81 1.01
C PRO A 95 -13.94 29.73 1.34
N ALA A 96 -13.83 30.50 2.42
CA ALA A 96 -14.82 31.49 2.81
C ALA A 96 -14.39 32.91 2.46
N PHE A 97 -13.12 33.25 2.70
CA PHE A 97 -12.63 34.59 2.45
C PHE A 97 -11.15 34.61 2.06
N LEU A 98 -10.85 35.37 1.00
CA LEU A 98 -9.51 35.74 0.58
C LEU A 98 -9.40 37.26 0.71
N PRO A 99 -8.65 37.79 1.69
CA PRO A 99 -8.43 39.22 1.80
C PRO A 99 -7.78 39.77 0.53
N PRO A 100 -8.19 40.96 0.06
CA PRO A 100 -7.59 41.58 -1.11
C PRO A 100 -6.10 41.81 -0.87
N THR A 101 -5.28 41.55 -1.90
CA THR A 101 -3.84 41.83 -1.83
C THR A 101 -3.64 43.33 -1.63
N PRO A 102 -2.86 43.80 -0.64
CA PRO A 102 -2.63 45.22 -0.46
C PRO A 102 -2.02 45.81 -1.74
N SER A 103 -2.62 46.90 -2.24
CA SER A 103 -2.29 47.52 -3.51
C SER A 103 -0.93 48.23 -3.56
N GLY A 104 -0.02 47.96 -2.61
CA GLY A 104 1.25 48.64 -2.44
C GLY A 104 2.42 47.70 -2.12
N GLY A 105 2.81 46.83 -3.06
CA GLY A 105 4.10 46.11 -3.04
C GLY A 105 4.39 45.24 -1.79
N PRO A 106 5.56 44.58 -1.75
CA PRO A 106 6.01 43.82 -0.58
C PRO A 106 6.61 44.76 0.46
N GLY A 107 5.80 45.65 1.02
CA GLY A 107 6.12 46.44 2.21
C GLY A 107 5.32 45.95 3.42
N PRO A 108 5.77 46.19 4.67
CA PRO A 108 4.89 46.02 5.82
C PRO A 108 3.73 47.00 5.63
N ALA A 109 2.51 46.47 5.57
CA ALA A 109 1.32 47.31 5.56
C ALA A 109 1.20 47.94 6.96
N ASP A 110 1.68 49.18 7.07
CA ASP A 110 1.37 50.03 8.21
C ASP A 110 -0.14 50.36 8.20
N GLU A 111 -0.78 50.09 9.34
CA GLU A 111 -2.02 50.74 9.85
C GLU A 111 -3.41 50.40 9.26
N ALA A 112 -3.63 49.22 8.66
CA ALA A 112 -5.00 48.76 8.35
C ALA A 112 -5.36 47.48 9.12
N ASP A 113 -6.12 47.67 10.22
CA ASP A 113 -6.86 46.68 11.01
C ASP A 113 -6.18 45.29 11.18
N ASP A 114 -5.37 45.16 12.23
CA ASP A 114 -4.72 43.91 12.68
C ASP A 114 -5.71 42.80 13.09
N THR A 115 -7.01 42.97 12.83
CA THR A 115 -8.06 42.03 13.18
C THR A 115 -8.88 41.64 11.95
N LEU A 116 -8.79 40.37 11.57
CA LEU A 116 -9.68 39.76 10.58
C LEU A 116 -10.94 39.28 11.31
N ARG A 117 -12.09 39.93 11.07
CA ARG A 117 -13.40 39.50 11.59
C ARG A 117 -14.38 39.19 10.46
N ILE A 118 -14.86 37.95 10.41
CA ILE A 118 -15.86 37.47 9.43
C ILE A 118 -17.07 36.94 10.18
N THR A 119 -18.23 37.58 10.03
CA THR A 119 -19.50 37.10 10.58
C THR A 119 -20.06 35.98 9.71
N ALA A 120 -20.59 34.93 10.33
CA ALA A 120 -21.07 33.73 9.64
C ALA A 120 -22.41 33.25 10.19
N GLN A 121 -23.35 32.98 9.28
CA GLN A 121 -24.64 32.36 9.57
C GLN A 121 -24.68 30.97 8.92
N VAL A 122 -25.09 29.96 9.68
CA VAL A 122 -25.05 28.56 9.26
C VAL A 122 -26.47 28.02 9.13
N HIS A 123 -26.77 27.38 8.00
CA HIS A 123 -28.08 26.81 7.68
C HIS A 123 -27.94 25.33 7.31
N ILE A 124 -28.96 24.52 7.60
CA ILE A 124 -29.07 23.12 7.16
C ILE A 124 -30.17 23.03 6.13
N VAL A 125 -29.86 22.41 5.00
CA VAL A 125 -30.80 22.15 3.90
C VAL A 125 -31.08 20.66 3.83
N PRO A 126 -32.32 20.21 4.09
CA PRO A 126 -32.70 18.81 3.98
C PRO A 126 -32.91 18.38 2.51
N ALA A 127 -33.00 17.07 2.27
CA ALA A 127 -33.47 16.52 1.00
C ALA A 127 -34.93 16.93 0.73
N PRO A 128 -35.33 17.19 -0.54
CA PRO A 128 -34.59 16.93 -1.78
C PRO A 128 -33.69 18.08 -2.27
N ASP A 129 -33.78 19.27 -1.67
CA ASP A 129 -33.18 20.49 -2.21
C ASP A 129 -31.67 20.62 -1.94
N CYS A 130 -31.10 19.71 -1.15
CA CYS A 130 -29.70 19.69 -0.75
C CYS A 130 -28.69 19.51 -1.91
N HIS A 131 -29.15 19.15 -3.11
CA HIS A 131 -28.31 19.01 -4.31
C HIS A 131 -28.22 20.28 -5.15
N ALA A 132 -28.96 21.34 -4.81
CA ALA A 132 -28.84 22.62 -5.50
C ALA A 132 -27.44 23.23 -5.26
N PRO A 133 -26.76 23.77 -6.30
CA PRO A 133 -25.45 24.40 -6.14
C PRO A 133 -25.46 25.54 -5.13
N ILE A 134 -26.54 26.34 -5.13
CA ILE A 134 -26.87 27.36 -4.14
C ILE A 134 -28.38 27.23 -3.89
N PRO A 135 -28.81 26.73 -2.72
CA PRO A 135 -30.22 26.63 -2.37
C PRO A 135 -30.89 28.01 -2.31
N ALA A 136 -32.15 28.08 -2.76
CA ALA A 136 -32.95 29.30 -2.67
C ALA A 136 -33.22 29.67 -1.20
N GLU A 137 -33.43 30.96 -0.93
CA GLU A 137 -33.56 31.47 0.45
C GLU A 137 -34.74 30.86 1.21
N GLU A 138 -35.83 30.58 0.50
CA GLU A 138 -37.02 29.90 1.01
C GLU A 138 -36.72 28.49 1.54
N VAL A 139 -35.71 27.82 0.99
CA VAL A 139 -35.31 26.45 1.34
C VAL A 139 -34.35 26.43 2.53
N LEU A 140 -33.55 27.48 2.72
CA LEU A 140 -32.52 27.54 3.77
C LEU A 140 -33.09 27.50 5.19
N GLY A 141 -34.32 27.98 5.38
CA GLY A 141 -34.92 28.16 6.70
C GLY A 141 -34.14 29.14 7.60
N SER A 142 -34.47 29.16 8.89
CA SER A 142 -33.79 30.00 9.89
C SER A 142 -32.34 29.56 10.11
N ALA A 143 -31.43 30.52 10.35
CA ALA A 143 -30.06 30.20 10.75
C ALA A 143 -30.04 29.40 12.07
N LEU A 144 -29.07 28.49 12.19
CA LEU A 144 -28.86 27.72 13.39
C LEU A 144 -28.45 28.61 14.58
N PRO A 145 -28.84 28.25 15.82
CA PRO A 145 -28.27 28.84 17.03
C PRO A 145 -26.76 28.71 17.06
N GLU A 146 -26.07 29.68 17.67
CA GLU A 146 -24.60 29.78 17.65
C GLU A 146 -23.88 28.52 18.13
N ASP A 147 -24.35 27.91 19.22
CA ASP A 147 -23.75 26.68 19.77
C ASP A 147 -23.84 25.52 18.76
N GLN A 148 -24.99 25.36 18.10
CA GLN A 148 -25.19 24.32 17.09
C GLN A 148 -24.39 24.61 15.81
N ALA A 149 -24.23 25.88 15.45
CA ALA A 149 -23.39 26.30 14.34
C ALA A 149 -21.91 25.99 14.62
N ALA A 150 -21.41 26.28 15.83
CA ALA A 150 -20.03 26.01 16.24
C ALA A 150 -19.72 24.50 16.42
N GLU A 151 -20.73 23.68 16.71
CA GLU A 151 -20.63 22.22 16.64
C GLU A 151 -20.52 21.70 15.20
N LEU A 152 -21.08 22.43 14.22
CA LEU A 152 -21.13 22.01 12.83
C LEU A 152 -19.91 22.46 12.02
N VAL A 153 -19.46 23.70 12.24
CA VAL A 153 -18.37 24.32 11.48
C VAL A 153 -17.38 25.07 12.37
N GLU A 154 -16.15 25.20 11.88
CA GLU A 154 -15.12 26.05 12.47
C GLU A 154 -14.27 26.71 11.38
N GLY A 155 -13.60 27.81 11.68
CA GLY A 155 -12.71 28.48 10.74
C GLY A 155 -11.31 27.87 10.76
N VAL A 156 -10.61 27.93 9.64
CA VAL A 156 -9.19 27.59 9.53
C VAL A 156 -8.50 28.69 8.75
N LEU A 157 -7.58 29.41 9.40
CA LEU A 157 -6.76 30.43 8.78
C LEU A 157 -5.49 29.78 8.23
N LEU A 158 -5.26 29.91 6.93
CA LEU A 158 -4.01 29.56 6.27
C LEU A 158 -3.20 30.81 5.97
N GLU A 159 -1.89 30.76 6.18
CA GLU A 159 -0.98 31.86 5.87
C GLU A 159 0.15 31.37 4.94
N GLY A 160 0.46 32.20 3.92
CA GLY A 160 1.53 31.98 2.95
C GLY A 160 1.12 31.25 1.66
N VAL A 161 1.73 31.63 0.53
CA VAL A 161 1.49 31.03 -0.80
C VAL A 161 1.56 29.50 -0.75
N LEU A 162 2.53 28.93 -0.03
CA LEU A 162 2.72 27.48 -0.02
C LEU A 162 1.58 26.75 0.70
N ALA A 163 1.01 27.34 1.77
CA ALA A 163 -0.18 26.78 2.43
C ALA A 163 -1.38 26.78 1.47
N ARG A 164 -1.56 27.89 0.72
CA ARG A 164 -2.63 28.02 -0.29
C ARG A 164 -2.48 26.98 -1.42
N LEU A 165 -1.26 26.82 -1.95
CA LEU A 165 -0.97 25.82 -2.99
C LEU A 165 -1.19 24.40 -2.49
N THR A 166 -0.78 24.10 -1.25
CA THR A 166 -1.01 22.79 -0.62
C THR A 166 -2.50 22.51 -0.45
N TYR A 167 -3.29 23.52 -0.07
CA TYR A 167 -4.74 23.41 -0.01
C TYR A 167 -5.33 23.10 -1.39
N LEU A 168 -4.96 23.85 -2.43
CA LEU A 168 -5.44 23.59 -3.79
C LEU A 168 -5.08 22.19 -4.28
N ALA A 169 -3.85 21.73 -4.03
CA ALA A 169 -3.40 20.39 -4.41
C ALA A 169 -4.16 19.27 -3.68
N THR A 170 -4.69 19.54 -2.48
CA THR A 170 -5.41 18.55 -1.66
C THR A 170 -6.94 18.65 -1.78
N MET A 171 -7.48 19.76 -2.29
CA MET A 171 -8.92 20.01 -2.42
C MET A 171 -9.59 19.02 -3.38
N GLU A 172 -8.96 18.70 -4.52
CA GLU A 172 -9.51 17.74 -5.49
C GLU A 172 -9.69 16.35 -4.88
N LYS A 173 -8.78 15.93 -4.00
CA LYS A 173 -8.93 14.67 -3.26
C LYS A 173 -10.20 14.68 -2.41
N GLN A 174 -10.52 15.77 -1.73
CA GLN A 174 -11.76 15.86 -0.94
C GLN A 174 -13.01 15.81 -1.84
N ARG A 175 -12.97 16.45 -3.00
CA ARG A 175 -14.05 16.40 -4.00
C ARG A 175 -14.27 14.98 -4.53
N MET A 176 -13.19 14.28 -4.90
CA MET A 176 -13.25 12.90 -5.37
C MET A 176 -13.79 11.96 -4.28
N ILE A 177 -13.37 12.11 -3.02
CA ILE A 177 -13.90 11.33 -1.89
C ILE A 177 -15.39 11.57 -1.72
N ARG A 178 -15.85 12.83 -1.79
CA ARG A 178 -17.28 13.16 -1.72
C ARG A 178 -18.07 12.50 -2.85
N GLN A 179 -17.61 12.63 -4.09
CA GLN A 179 -18.27 12.00 -5.25
C GLN A 179 -18.29 10.47 -5.11
N ALA A 180 -17.21 9.86 -4.64
CA ALA A 180 -17.17 8.42 -4.37
C ALA A 180 -18.19 8.01 -3.30
N ARG A 181 -18.35 8.79 -2.22
CA ARG A 181 -19.38 8.56 -1.19
C ARG A 181 -20.78 8.72 -1.73
N GLU A 182 -21.04 9.75 -2.53
CA GLU A 182 -22.34 9.99 -3.17
C GLU A 182 -22.69 8.86 -4.14
N ILE A 183 -21.76 8.46 -5.02
CA ILE A 183 -21.94 7.31 -5.92
C ILE A 183 -22.20 6.02 -5.13
N SER A 184 -21.47 5.81 -4.03
CA SER A 184 -21.68 4.66 -3.15
C SER A 184 -23.08 4.69 -2.53
N ALA A 185 -23.49 5.83 -1.96
CA ALA A 185 -24.81 6.03 -1.38
C ALA A 185 -25.93 5.78 -2.41
N CYS A 186 -25.78 6.28 -3.63
CA CYS A 186 -26.73 6.09 -4.73
C CYS A 186 -26.92 4.63 -5.17
N ARG A 187 -26.06 3.70 -4.74
CA ARG A 187 -26.21 2.26 -4.99
C ARG A 187 -27.00 1.54 -3.91
N HIS A 188 -27.21 2.17 -2.76
CA HIS A 188 -27.92 1.60 -1.64
C HIS A 188 -29.32 2.18 -1.58
N VAL A 189 -30.34 1.33 -1.66
CA VAL A 189 -31.74 1.77 -1.60
C VAL A 189 -32.01 2.67 -0.39
N GLU A 190 -31.42 2.37 0.77
CA GLU A 190 -31.54 3.19 1.99
C GLU A 190 -31.11 4.65 1.82
N LEU A 191 -30.12 4.91 0.96
CA LEU A 191 -29.49 6.22 0.78
C LEU A 191 -29.70 6.82 -0.62
N ALA A 192 -30.12 6.02 -1.59
CA ALA A 192 -30.34 6.45 -2.97
C ALA A 192 -31.56 7.36 -3.06
N PHE A 193 -31.48 8.37 -3.90
CA PHE A 193 -32.51 9.38 -4.11
C PHE A 193 -32.81 9.55 -5.61
N SER A 194 -34.02 10.03 -5.91
CA SER A 194 -34.47 10.43 -7.25
C SER A 194 -34.14 9.38 -8.33
N GLY A 195 -33.46 9.78 -9.42
CA GLY A 195 -33.15 8.91 -10.56
C GLY A 195 -32.26 7.70 -10.23
N ALA A 196 -31.44 7.77 -9.18
CA ALA A 196 -30.65 6.62 -8.73
C ALA A 196 -31.56 5.54 -8.11
N LEU A 197 -32.53 5.97 -7.29
CA LEU A 197 -33.54 5.09 -6.72
C LEU A 197 -34.44 4.48 -7.83
N ASP A 198 -34.73 5.26 -8.88
CA ASP A 198 -35.47 4.77 -10.06
C ASP A 198 -34.69 3.74 -10.87
N SER A 199 -33.37 3.93 -11.00
CA SER A 199 -32.51 2.94 -11.66
C SER A 199 -32.45 1.64 -10.86
N LEU A 200 -32.28 1.72 -9.53
CA LEU A 200 -32.29 0.55 -8.65
C LEU A 200 -33.63 -0.20 -8.74
N GLY A 201 -34.75 0.50 -8.70
CA GLY A 201 -36.05 -0.13 -8.87
C GLY A 201 -36.23 -0.77 -10.25
N ARG A 202 -35.74 -0.13 -11.32
CA ARG A 202 -35.75 -0.72 -12.67
C ARG A 202 -34.97 -2.04 -12.73
N ASP A 203 -33.80 -2.09 -12.11
CA ASP A 203 -32.96 -3.30 -12.07
C ASP A 203 -33.61 -4.43 -11.27
N LEU A 204 -34.38 -4.09 -10.24
CA LEU A 204 -35.16 -5.02 -9.42
C LEU A 204 -36.53 -5.37 -10.04
N GLY A 205 -36.88 -4.77 -11.18
CA GLY A 205 -38.19 -4.94 -11.81
C GLY A 205 -39.36 -4.26 -11.08
N VAL A 206 -39.08 -3.33 -10.16
CA VAL A 206 -40.06 -2.58 -9.36
C VAL A 206 -40.05 -1.13 -9.84
N ARG A 207 -41.08 -0.70 -10.57
CA ARG A 207 -41.19 0.71 -11.01
C ARG A 207 -41.81 1.59 -9.92
N ARG A 208 -41.38 2.86 -9.90
CA ARG A 208 -42.01 3.93 -9.11
C ARG A 208 -43.43 4.18 -9.61
N LEU A 209 -44.38 4.35 -8.69
CA LEU A 209 -45.75 4.72 -9.03
C LEU A 209 -45.86 6.22 -9.33
N PRO A 210 -46.87 6.65 -10.09
CA PRO A 210 -47.18 8.09 -10.23
C PRO A 210 -47.33 8.73 -8.84
N ASP A 211 -46.73 9.91 -8.65
CA ASP A 211 -46.76 10.72 -7.42
C ASP A 211 -46.10 10.08 -6.18
N GLU A 212 -45.35 8.99 -6.35
CA GLU A 212 -44.63 8.33 -5.26
C GLU A 212 -43.29 9.03 -4.96
N GLY A 213 -43.19 9.65 -3.78
CA GLY A 213 -41.93 10.22 -3.29
C GLY A 213 -40.85 9.18 -2.96
N ASP A 214 -39.61 9.63 -2.77
CA ASP A 214 -38.45 8.75 -2.53
C ASP A 214 -38.62 7.87 -1.27
N GLY A 215 -39.23 8.38 -0.20
CA GLY A 215 -39.42 7.65 1.06
C GLY A 215 -40.30 6.39 0.92
N PRO A 216 -41.57 6.54 0.47
CA PRO A 216 -42.45 5.39 0.21
C PRO A 216 -41.89 4.41 -0.82
N TYR A 217 -41.29 4.91 -1.90
CA TYR A 217 -40.68 4.06 -2.93
C TYR A 217 -39.50 3.25 -2.38
N ARG A 218 -38.64 3.89 -1.58
CA ARG A 218 -37.52 3.25 -0.86
C ARG A 218 -38.02 2.15 0.07
N ALA A 219 -39.07 2.39 0.85
CA ALA A 219 -39.65 1.40 1.77
C ALA A 219 -40.16 0.13 1.05
N ARG A 220 -40.62 0.27 -0.20
CA ARG A 220 -40.96 -0.87 -1.05
C ARG A 220 -39.73 -1.58 -1.60
N LEU A 221 -38.72 -0.81 -2.04
CA LEU A 221 -37.48 -1.38 -2.57
C LEU A 221 -36.67 -2.11 -1.50
N THR A 222 -36.68 -1.65 -0.24
CA THR A 222 -35.96 -2.30 0.88
C THR A 222 -36.44 -3.72 1.17
N MET A 223 -37.68 -4.07 0.79
CA MET A 223 -38.17 -5.46 0.84
C MET A 223 -37.37 -6.40 -0.10
N PHE A 224 -36.76 -5.85 -1.15
CA PHE A 224 -35.99 -6.58 -2.17
C PHE A 224 -34.47 -6.41 -2.01
N THR A 225 -34.01 -5.41 -1.24
CA THR A 225 -32.59 -5.01 -1.16
C THR A 225 -32.01 -5.01 0.25
N SER A 226 -32.54 -5.81 1.18
CA SER A 226 -32.04 -5.94 2.55
C SER A 226 -30.63 -6.56 2.67
N TRP A 227 -29.80 -6.43 1.63
CA TRP A 227 -28.46 -6.99 1.51
C TRP A 227 -27.46 -5.85 1.61
N ARG A 228 -26.64 -5.95 2.67
CA ARG A 228 -25.86 -4.91 3.34
C ARG A 228 -24.87 -4.16 2.45
N LEU A 229 -24.50 -2.97 2.91
CA LEU A 229 -23.32 -2.21 2.45
C LEU A 229 -22.11 -3.14 2.27
N PRO A 230 -21.33 -3.01 1.18
CA PRO A 230 -20.10 -3.75 0.97
C PRO A 230 -18.99 -3.14 1.84
N THR A 231 -19.16 -3.27 3.15
CA THR A 231 -18.05 -3.16 4.08
C THR A 231 -17.38 -4.53 4.20
N PRO A 232 -16.12 -4.61 4.64
CA PRO A 232 -15.45 -5.89 4.84
C PRO A 232 -16.24 -6.79 5.79
N ALA A 233 -16.81 -6.19 6.84
CA ALA A 233 -17.72 -6.85 7.76
C ALA A 233 -19.03 -7.29 7.08
N GLY A 234 -19.60 -6.46 6.20
CA GLY A 234 -20.80 -6.81 5.42
C GLY A 234 -20.57 -7.98 4.47
N LEU A 235 -19.41 -8.03 3.79
CA LEU A 235 -19.02 -9.14 2.91
C LEU A 235 -18.75 -10.41 3.71
N ALA A 236 -18.00 -10.32 4.81
CA ALA A 236 -17.74 -11.45 5.70
C ALA A 236 -19.04 -11.99 6.31
N ASP A 237 -19.95 -11.12 6.75
CA ASP A 237 -21.25 -11.52 7.29
C ASP A 237 -22.14 -12.15 6.22
N ALA A 238 -22.11 -11.66 4.98
CA ALA A 238 -22.86 -12.27 3.88
C ALA A 238 -22.31 -13.65 3.52
N LEU A 239 -20.98 -13.80 3.45
CA LEU A 239 -20.34 -15.08 3.10
C LEU A 239 -20.41 -16.11 4.23
N ASN A 240 -20.32 -15.69 5.49
CA ASN A 240 -20.12 -16.59 6.63
C ASN A 240 -21.25 -16.57 7.66
N GLY A 241 -22.00 -15.48 7.75
CA GLY A 241 -22.98 -15.28 8.83
C GLY A 241 -22.34 -15.22 10.22
N PRO A 242 -23.15 -15.15 11.29
CA PRO A 242 -22.64 -15.13 12.66
C PRO A 242 -21.87 -16.41 13.00
N GLY A 243 -20.90 -16.31 13.91
CA GLY A 243 -20.12 -17.43 14.41
C GLY A 243 -18.61 -17.15 14.52
N ALA A 244 -17.93 -17.87 15.41
CA ALA A 244 -16.48 -17.81 15.55
C ALA A 244 -15.77 -18.58 14.42
N ASP A 245 -14.46 -18.36 14.28
CA ASP A 245 -13.61 -19.15 13.38
C ASP A 245 -13.69 -20.65 13.74
N GLY A 246 -13.98 -21.49 12.75
CA GLY A 246 -14.17 -22.93 12.91
C GLY A 246 -15.63 -23.41 13.09
N ALA A 247 -16.59 -22.50 13.28
CA ALA A 247 -18.01 -22.85 13.23
C ALA A 247 -18.46 -23.23 11.78
N PRO A 248 -19.57 -23.95 11.58
CA PRO A 248 -20.15 -24.08 10.25
C PRO A 248 -20.58 -22.70 9.70
N ASN A 249 -20.57 -22.58 8.37
CA ASN A 249 -21.05 -21.40 7.68
C ASN A 249 -22.56 -21.23 7.90
N ALA A 250 -22.97 -20.03 8.30
CA ALA A 250 -24.35 -19.62 8.50
C ALA A 250 -24.76 -18.45 7.59
N GLY A 251 -23.87 -18.05 6.68
CA GLY A 251 -24.08 -17.02 5.66
C GLY A 251 -24.86 -17.56 4.47
N LEU A 252 -24.89 -16.82 3.38
CA LEU A 252 -25.67 -17.20 2.18
C LEU A 252 -25.22 -18.46 1.49
N PRO A 253 -23.92 -18.71 1.37
CA PRO A 253 -23.42 -19.96 0.83
C PRO A 253 -23.98 -21.20 1.58
N SER A 254 -24.29 -21.09 2.88
CA SER A 254 -24.86 -22.21 3.66
C SER A 254 -26.22 -22.69 3.15
N ARG A 255 -27.02 -21.79 2.55
CA ARG A 255 -28.32 -22.13 1.94
C ARG A 255 -28.18 -23.01 0.70
N PHE A 256 -26.96 -23.13 0.18
CA PHE A 256 -26.58 -23.95 -0.96
C PHE A 256 -25.62 -25.09 -0.56
N GLY A 257 -25.62 -25.46 0.72
CA GLY A 257 -24.87 -26.62 1.22
C GLY A 257 -23.38 -26.36 1.49
N ILE A 258 -22.91 -25.12 1.35
CA ILE A 258 -21.52 -24.77 1.66
C ILE A 258 -21.40 -24.58 3.17
N SER A 259 -20.83 -25.57 3.85
CA SER A 259 -20.62 -25.55 5.31
C SER A 259 -19.31 -24.89 5.73
N ALA A 260 -18.35 -24.72 4.81
CA ALA A 260 -17.07 -24.07 5.07
C ALA A 260 -17.19 -22.54 5.13
N ARG A 261 -16.46 -21.91 6.05
CA ARG A 261 -16.39 -20.44 6.17
C ARG A 261 -15.29 -19.89 5.25
N PHE A 262 -15.58 -18.79 4.57
CA PHE A 262 -14.68 -18.03 3.72
C PHE A 262 -13.77 -17.12 4.55
N ARG A 263 -12.54 -16.93 4.09
CA ARG A 263 -11.65 -15.90 4.60
C ARG A 263 -11.61 -14.73 3.63
N VAL A 264 -11.89 -13.53 4.12
CA VAL A 264 -11.79 -12.28 3.36
C VAL A 264 -10.47 -11.59 3.72
N LEU A 265 -9.59 -11.44 2.74
CA LEU A 265 -8.27 -10.82 2.92
C LEU A 265 -8.20 -9.47 2.22
N GLU A 266 -8.01 -8.41 3.01
CA GLU A 266 -7.86 -7.02 2.54
C GLU A 266 -6.54 -6.37 2.94
N GLN A 267 -5.75 -7.06 3.78
CA GLN A 267 -4.40 -6.60 4.08
C GLN A 267 -3.62 -6.52 2.77
N GLN A 268 -2.97 -5.38 2.54
CA GLN A 268 -2.27 -5.12 1.29
C GLN A 268 -0.81 -5.57 1.38
N ASN A 269 -0.28 -6.10 0.29
CA ASN A 269 1.17 -6.21 0.10
C ASN A 269 1.75 -4.78 0.01
N PRO A 270 2.59 -4.33 0.96
CA PRO A 270 3.18 -3.00 0.88
C PRO A 270 4.17 -2.93 -0.28
N LEU A 271 4.11 -1.84 -1.06
CA LEU A 271 5.12 -1.54 -2.07
C LEU A 271 6.41 -1.10 -1.39
N ALA A 272 7.50 -1.75 -1.75
CA ALA A 272 8.85 -1.40 -1.34
C ALA A 272 9.38 -0.23 -2.20
N LEU A 273 10.02 0.76 -1.58
CA LEU A 273 10.63 1.91 -2.24
C LEU A 273 12.14 1.94 -1.97
N SER A 274 12.94 2.14 -3.00
CA SER A 274 14.37 2.40 -2.87
C SER A 274 14.83 3.49 -3.83
N THR A 275 15.90 4.18 -3.47
CA THR A 275 16.42 5.32 -4.22
C THR A 275 17.94 5.26 -4.33
N ARG A 276 18.48 5.82 -5.41
CA ARG A 276 19.92 5.91 -5.65
C ARG A 276 20.29 7.19 -6.38
N LEU A 277 21.20 7.97 -5.82
CA LEU A 277 21.85 9.09 -6.49
C LEU A 277 22.96 8.58 -7.42
N VAL A 278 22.96 9.11 -8.65
CA VAL A 278 23.94 8.76 -9.68
C VAL A 278 24.51 10.03 -10.28
N ALA A 279 25.81 10.26 -10.09
CA ALA A 279 26.52 11.39 -10.66
C ALA A 279 27.04 11.04 -12.06
N VAL A 280 26.59 11.77 -13.07
CA VAL A 280 27.04 11.63 -14.46
C VAL A 280 28.03 12.74 -14.81
N GLY A 281 29.26 12.36 -15.13
CA GLY A 281 30.34 13.28 -15.48
C GLY A 281 30.75 14.24 -14.36
N ALA A 282 31.56 15.23 -14.69
CA ALA A 282 32.13 16.17 -13.72
C ALA A 282 31.04 17.10 -13.14
N ALA A 283 30.09 17.56 -13.96
CA ALA A 283 28.98 18.38 -13.47
C ALA A 283 28.08 17.60 -12.51
N GLY A 284 27.88 16.30 -12.72
CA GLY A 284 27.15 15.42 -11.81
C GLY A 284 27.81 15.33 -10.43
N ALA A 285 29.12 15.11 -10.39
CA ALA A 285 29.88 15.06 -9.13
C ALA A 285 29.80 16.39 -8.36
N ALA A 286 29.99 17.52 -9.04
CA ALA A 286 29.87 18.85 -8.43
C ALA A 286 28.44 19.14 -7.92
N ARG A 287 27.40 18.64 -8.60
CA ARG A 287 26.01 18.74 -8.14
C ARG A 287 25.73 17.84 -6.95
N LEU A 288 26.30 16.64 -6.89
CA LEU A 288 26.17 15.74 -5.75
C LEU A 288 26.71 16.38 -4.46
N THR A 289 27.91 16.96 -4.51
CA THR A 289 28.49 17.68 -3.37
C THR A 289 27.61 18.84 -2.91
N ARG A 290 27.10 19.64 -3.87
CA ARG A 290 26.17 20.73 -3.55
C ARG A 290 24.85 20.23 -2.97
N PHE A 291 24.31 19.14 -3.52
CA PHE A 291 23.07 18.54 -3.04
C PHE A 291 23.20 18.06 -1.59
N HIS A 292 24.28 17.35 -1.23
CA HIS A 292 24.52 16.95 0.15
C HIS A 292 24.67 18.15 1.10
N SER A 293 25.37 19.20 0.68
CA SER A 293 25.47 20.44 1.45
C SER A 293 24.11 21.09 1.72
N VAL A 294 23.26 21.18 0.69
CA VAL A 294 21.88 21.69 0.79
C VAL A 294 21.03 20.79 1.69
N LEU A 295 21.13 19.47 1.53
CA LEU A 295 20.39 18.48 2.31
C LEU A 295 20.68 18.64 3.81
N ARG A 296 21.95 18.69 4.19
CA ARG A 296 22.39 18.88 5.59
C ARG A 296 21.96 20.22 6.18
N THR A 297 22.02 21.28 5.38
CA THR A 297 21.80 22.64 5.88
C THR A 297 20.31 22.99 5.97
N LEU A 298 19.47 22.48 5.06
CA LEU A 298 18.09 22.94 4.89
C LEU A 298 17.01 21.87 5.16
N TYR A 299 17.33 20.59 4.95
CA TYR A 299 16.31 19.52 4.94
C TYR A 299 16.44 18.54 6.11
N LEU A 300 17.66 18.28 6.59
CA LEU A 300 17.92 17.38 7.71
C LEU A 300 17.97 18.13 9.04
N LEU A 301 17.54 17.44 10.09
CA LEU A 301 17.76 17.84 11.47
C LEU A 301 19.21 17.50 11.85
N ASP A 302 19.97 18.50 12.27
CA ASP A 302 21.30 18.35 12.89
C ASP A 302 21.12 18.14 14.40
N LEU A 303 21.49 16.96 14.90
CA LEU A 303 21.35 16.60 16.32
C LEU A 303 22.25 17.42 17.24
N ASP A 304 23.32 18.00 16.69
CA ASP A 304 24.34 18.75 17.43
C ASP A 304 24.08 20.26 17.45
N LYS A 305 23.06 20.73 16.69
CA LYS A 305 22.72 22.16 16.62
C LYS A 305 21.26 22.41 16.99
N PRO A 306 20.94 23.58 17.58
CA PRO A 306 19.55 23.93 17.86
C PRO A 306 18.73 24.06 16.58
N VAL A 307 17.44 23.76 16.66
CA VAL A 307 16.52 23.87 15.52
C VAL A 307 16.40 25.33 15.09
N PRO A 308 16.57 25.66 13.79
CA PRO A 308 16.50 27.04 13.31
C PRO A 308 15.21 27.78 13.72
N PRO A 309 15.30 29.07 14.12
CA PRO A 309 14.16 29.82 14.66
C PRO A 309 13.11 30.22 13.60
N LEU A 310 13.40 29.99 12.32
CA LEU A 310 12.52 30.40 11.20
C LEU A 310 11.25 29.53 11.08
N MET A 311 11.16 28.39 11.77
CA MET A 311 10.01 27.47 11.69
C MET A 311 8.83 27.90 12.58
N PRO A 312 7.59 27.47 12.30
CA PRO A 312 6.44 27.65 13.20
C PRO A 312 6.76 27.13 14.62
N ALA A 313 6.34 27.88 15.65
CA ALA A 313 6.77 27.63 17.03
C ALA A 313 6.49 26.21 17.53
N GLU A 314 5.31 25.66 17.25
CA GLU A 314 4.93 24.29 17.62
C GLU A 314 5.82 23.25 16.94
N ARG A 315 6.06 23.42 15.63
CA ARG A 315 6.91 22.50 14.87
C ARG A 315 8.36 22.56 15.31
N ARG A 316 8.85 23.77 15.59
CA ARG A 316 10.18 23.99 16.15
C ARG A 316 10.32 23.28 17.50
N GLN A 317 9.34 23.45 18.39
CA GLN A 317 9.35 22.80 19.71
C GLN A 317 9.35 21.27 19.56
N GLN A 318 8.50 20.71 18.70
CA GLN A 318 8.46 19.27 18.47
C GLN A 318 9.80 18.71 17.98
N LEU A 319 10.49 19.40 17.08
CA LEU A 319 11.80 19.00 16.59
C LEU A 319 12.89 19.19 17.63
N GLU A 320 12.81 20.24 18.44
CA GLU A 320 13.76 20.48 19.54
C GLU A 320 13.61 19.42 20.63
N ASP A 321 12.38 19.03 20.98
CA ASP A 321 12.09 17.93 21.91
C ASP A 321 12.62 16.59 21.39
N ALA A 322 12.43 16.32 20.09
CA ALA A 322 12.97 15.11 19.46
C ALA A 322 14.51 15.14 19.45
N ARG A 323 15.12 16.29 19.13
CA ARG A 323 16.57 16.49 19.16
C ARG A 323 17.13 16.25 20.55
N GLN A 324 16.54 16.88 21.57
CA GLN A 324 17.00 16.75 22.96
C GLN A 324 16.87 15.32 23.47
N GLU A 325 15.77 14.64 23.17
CA GLU A 325 15.59 13.22 23.48
C GLU A 325 16.71 12.37 22.86
N LEU A 326 16.95 12.51 21.56
CA LEU A 326 17.96 11.73 20.86
C LEU A 326 19.39 12.05 21.35
N THR A 327 19.71 13.32 21.59
CA THR A 327 21.05 13.72 22.04
C THR A 327 21.35 13.24 23.47
N THR A 328 20.33 13.12 24.33
CA THR A 328 20.53 12.73 25.74
C THR A 328 20.50 11.22 25.96
N GLN A 329 19.84 10.45 25.08
CA GLN A 329 19.41 9.09 25.41
C GLN A 329 19.82 8.05 24.37
N VAL A 330 20.39 8.51 23.25
CA VAL A 330 20.95 7.67 22.21
C VAL A 330 22.47 7.82 22.23
N SER A 331 23.16 6.69 22.31
CA SER A 331 24.60 6.61 22.17
C SER A 331 24.99 6.74 20.70
N ARG A 332 25.99 7.57 20.42
CA ARG A 332 26.52 7.83 19.08
C ARG A 332 28.02 7.53 19.09
N PRO A 333 28.49 6.49 18.37
CA PRO A 333 29.91 6.17 18.33
C PRO A 333 30.73 7.36 17.81
N ALA A 334 31.88 7.62 18.44
CA ALA A 334 32.84 8.59 17.92
C ALA A 334 33.58 8.01 16.71
N GLY A 335 33.68 8.78 15.63
CA GLY A 335 34.40 8.40 14.42
C GLY A 335 33.60 8.62 13.13
N PRO A 336 34.23 8.48 11.95
CA PRO A 336 33.54 8.55 10.67
C PRO A 336 32.72 7.27 10.41
N PRO A 337 31.51 7.37 9.84
CA PRO A 337 30.81 8.61 9.49
C PRO A 337 30.18 9.30 10.71
N ALA A 338 30.09 10.64 10.66
CA ALA A 338 29.45 11.40 11.73
C ALA A 338 27.95 11.08 11.81
N VAL A 339 27.48 10.77 13.02
CA VAL A 339 26.09 10.41 13.30
C VAL A 339 25.32 11.64 13.81
N SER A 340 24.96 12.55 12.91
CA SER A 340 24.39 13.85 13.31
C SER A 340 23.19 14.32 12.49
N HIS A 341 23.02 13.86 11.25
CA HIS A 341 21.98 14.39 10.37
C HIS A 341 20.93 13.33 10.05
N LEU A 342 19.67 13.65 10.32
CA LEU A 342 18.50 12.77 10.13
C LEU A 342 17.34 13.54 9.49
N ALA A 343 16.51 12.85 8.71
CA ALA A 343 15.24 13.43 8.29
C ALA A 343 14.35 13.73 9.53
N PRO A 344 13.65 14.87 9.57
CA PRO A 344 12.82 15.25 10.72
C PRO A 344 11.79 14.20 11.14
N SER A 345 11.15 13.53 10.18
CA SER A 345 10.19 12.45 10.43
C SER A 345 10.83 11.23 11.08
N LEU A 346 12.03 10.85 10.64
CA LEU A 346 12.80 9.76 11.21
C LEU A 346 13.26 10.08 12.64
N ALA A 347 13.71 11.32 12.88
CA ALA A 347 14.09 11.77 14.22
C ALA A 347 12.91 11.72 15.21
N ILE A 348 11.72 12.17 14.80
CA ILE A 348 10.50 12.09 15.63
C ILE A 348 10.14 10.63 15.93
N ALA A 349 10.20 9.74 14.92
CA ALA A 349 9.88 8.32 15.11
C ALA A 349 10.88 7.61 16.05
N LEU A 350 12.18 7.92 15.92
CA LEU A 350 13.22 7.42 16.83
C LEU A 350 13.05 7.97 18.25
N ALA A 351 12.74 9.26 18.41
CA ALA A 351 12.48 9.84 19.73
C ALA A 351 11.24 9.19 20.39
N ARG A 352 10.20 8.89 19.60
CA ARG A 352 9.03 8.14 20.08
C ARG A 352 9.40 6.72 20.52
N LEU A 353 10.23 6.00 19.76
CA LEU A 353 10.74 4.68 20.14
C LEU A 353 11.48 4.74 21.48
N VAL A 354 12.39 5.70 21.64
CA VAL A 354 13.14 5.91 22.90
C VAL A 354 12.20 6.14 24.07
N ARG A 355 11.17 6.99 23.91
CA ARG A 355 10.16 7.25 24.96
C ARG A 355 9.32 6.01 25.29
N LEU A 356 8.93 5.23 24.28
CA LEU A 356 8.19 3.99 24.49
C LEU A 356 9.04 2.97 25.27
N MET A 357 10.31 2.81 24.90
CA MET A 357 11.23 1.90 25.58
C MET A 357 11.37 2.27 27.07
N ARG A 358 11.54 3.57 27.38
CA ARG A 358 11.54 4.02 28.77
C ARG A 358 10.22 3.77 29.50
N ALA A 359 9.09 4.00 28.83
CA ALA A 359 7.77 3.74 29.40
C ALA A 359 7.55 2.24 29.69
N LEU A 360 8.23 1.36 28.96
CA LEU A 360 8.28 -0.08 29.19
C LEU A 360 9.36 -0.49 30.21
N GLY A 361 10.01 0.46 30.87
CA GLY A 361 11.00 0.22 31.93
C GLY A 361 12.43 -0.02 31.44
N ASP A 362 12.70 0.14 30.14
CA ASP A 362 14.04 -0.02 29.58
C ASP A 362 14.87 1.28 29.73
N THR A 363 15.94 1.20 30.51
CA THR A 363 16.87 2.32 30.77
C THR A 363 18.14 2.25 29.95
N ASP A 364 18.35 1.16 29.18
CA ASP A 364 19.53 1.00 28.35
C ASP A 364 19.52 1.98 27.17
N THR A 365 20.70 2.48 26.78
CA THR A 365 20.80 3.37 25.62
C THR A 365 20.60 2.61 24.31
N ILE A 366 20.06 3.31 23.31
CA ILE A 366 20.06 2.83 21.92
C ILE A 366 21.35 3.34 21.28
N THR A 367 22.07 2.49 20.55
CA THR A 367 23.24 2.94 19.79
C THR A 367 22.84 3.23 18.35
N LEU A 368 22.98 4.49 17.93
CA LEU A 368 22.79 4.92 16.55
C LEU A 368 24.13 4.89 15.83
N ARG A 369 24.31 3.92 14.94
CA ARG A 369 25.58 3.61 14.27
C ARG A 369 25.80 4.43 13.01
N ARG A 370 24.74 4.72 12.26
CA ARG A 370 24.81 5.38 10.95
C ARG A 370 23.52 6.13 10.67
N THR A 371 23.64 7.32 10.08
CA THR A 371 22.52 8.19 9.67
C THR A 371 22.80 8.68 8.26
N HIS A 372 22.55 9.96 7.95
CA HIS A 372 23.01 10.53 6.69
C HIS A 372 24.53 10.43 6.51
N VAL A 373 24.97 10.05 5.30
CA VAL A 373 26.36 10.01 4.88
C VAL A 373 26.53 10.64 3.50
N GLU A 374 27.72 11.20 3.23
CA GLU A 374 28.06 11.79 1.92
C GLU A 374 28.71 10.75 0.99
N GLU A 375 29.26 9.66 1.53
CA GLU A 375 29.65 8.53 0.71
C GLU A 375 28.44 7.86 0.07
N SER A 376 28.71 7.16 -1.03
CA SER A 376 27.66 6.53 -1.80
C SER A 376 27.07 5.32 -1.07
N ASP A 377 25.85 5.47 -0.55
CA ASP A 377 25.15 4.46 0.25
C ASP A 377 23.62 4.59 0.05
N PRO A 378 22.97 3.65 -0.65
CA PRO A 378 21.55 3.75 -1.01
C PRO A 378 20.60 3.81 0.20
N LEU A 379 21.05 3.37 1.39
CA LEU A 379 20.23 3.37 2.60
C LEU A 379 20.33 4.70 3.37
N HIS A 380 21.44 5.42 3.21
CA HIS A 380 21.84 6.50 4.11
C HIS A 380 22.08 7.84 3.39
N GLU A 381 22.33 7.85 2.08
CA GLU A 381 22.69 9.06 1.32
C GLU A 381 21.66 10.20 1.38
N LEU A 382 20.37 9.89 1.60
CA LEU A 382 19.30 10.89 1.74
C LEU A 382 18.92 11.24 3.19
N GLY A 383 19.54 10.57 4.19
CA GLY A 383 19.19 10.77 5.60
C GLY A 383 17.79 10.26 6.01
N LEU A 384 17.15 9.48 5.14
CA LEU A 384 15.81 8.90 5.34
C LEU A 384 15.84 7.58 6.11
N GLY A 385 17.04 7.09 6.45
CA GLY A 385 17.26 5.84 7.15
C GLY A 385 18.36 5.96 8.21
N ALA A 386 18.32 5.03 9.16
CA ALA A 386 19.28 4.93 10.24
C ALA A 386 19.64 3.47 10.53
N THR A 387 20.88 3.22 10.92
CA THR A 387 21.32 1.92 11.43
C THR A 387 21.45 1.97 12.94
N ILE A 388 20.82 1.01 13.63
CA ILE A 388 20.85 0.86 15.08
C ILE A 388 21.30 -0.55 15.49
N ASP A 389 21.84 -0.66 16.71
CA ASP A 389 22.18 -1.96 17.30
C ASP A 389 20.92 -2.79 17.58
N ARG A 390 21.01 -4.11 17.39
CA ARG A 390 19.93 -5.04 17.69
C ARG A 390 19.70 -5.14 19.20
N PHE A 391 18.43 -5.21 19.58
CA PHE A 391 18.04 -5.48 20.95
C PHE A 391 18.40 -6.92 21.33
N SER A 392 18.87 -7.12 22.56
CA SER A 392 19.15 -8.45 23.07
C SER A 392 17.85 -9.23 23.31
N ARG A 393 17.92 -10.57 23.32
CA ARG A 393 16.79 -11.44 23.68
C ARG A 393 16.19 -11.06 25.03
N GLN A 394 17.04 -10.82 26.03
CA GLN A 394 16.60 -10.46 27.39
C GLN A 394 15.88 -9.11 27.41
N ARG A 395 16.43 -8.12 26.70
CA ARG A 395 15.87 -6.76 26.63
C ARG A 395 14.48 -6.76 25.96
N LEU A 396 14.31 -7.49 24.85
CA LEU A 396 13.01 -7.62 24.19
C LEU A 396 11.99 -8.38 25.06
N ALA A 397 12.41 -9.44 25.75
CA ALA A 397 11.53 -10.20 26.63
C ALA A 397 11.04 -9.35 27.82
N ALA A 398 11.93 -8.59 28.45
CA ALA A 398 11.56 -7.70 29.55
C ALA A 398 10.53 -6.64 29.13
N MET A 399 10.75 -6.00 27.97
CA MET A 399 9.80 -5.03 27.43
C MET A 399 8.47 -5.67 27.03
N ALA A 400 8.47 -6.89 26.51
CA ALA A 400 7.24 -7.63 26.16
C ALA A 400 6.33 -7.84 27.38
N GLU A 401 6.90 -8.23 28.52
CA GLU A 401 6.16 -8.42 29.78
C GLU A 401 5.58 -7.09 30.32
N ALA A 402 6.28 -5.97 30.11
CA ALA A 402 5.85 -4.65 30.56
C ALA A 402 4.69 -4.05 29.74
N VAL A 403 4.42 -4.56 28.52
CA VAL A 403 3.38 -4.01 27.62
C VAL A 403 2.01 -3.97 28.28
N HIS A 404 1.61 -5.05 28.95
CA HIS A 404 0.29 -5.13 29.57
C HIS A 404 0.10 -4.11 30.69
N GLN A 405 1.17 -3.83 31.45
CA GLN A 405 1.14 -2.84 32.53
C GLN A 405 1.03 -1.42 31.97
N LEU A 406 1.82 -1.09 30.93
CA LEU A 406 1.76 0.22 30.28
C LEU A 406 0.41 0.46 29.58
N ALA A 407 -0.15 -0.57 28.93
CA ALA A 407 -1.42 -0.50 28.21
C ALA A 407 -2.64 -0.20 29.12
N ALA A 408 -2.54 -0.51 30.42
CA ALA A 408 -3.57 -0.21 31.42
C ALA A 408 -3.61 1.27 31.83
N GLY A 409 -2.57 2.05 31.50
CA GLY A 409 -2.48 3.46 31.85
C GLY A 409 -3.34 4.40 30.98
N THR A 410 -3.21 5.69 31.27
CA THR A 410 -3.80 6.79 30.50
C THR A 410 -2.70 7.62 29.83
N GLY A 411 -2.89 7.98 28.56
CA GLY A 411 -1.97 8.83 27.79
C GLY A 411 -1.49 8.21 26.48
N ASP A 412 -0.58 8.90 25.80
CA ASP A 412 -0.12 8.54 24.46
C ASP A 412 0.66 7.22 24.44
N MET A 413 1.58 7.01 25.38
CA MET A 413 2.37 5.77 25.47
C MET A 413 1.51 4.56 25.85
N ALA A 414 0.50 4.75 26.70
CA ALA A 414 -0.46 3.69 27.02
C ALA A 414 -1.33 3.34 25.80
N SER A 415 -1.71 4.34 24.99
CA SER A 415 -2.44 4.13 23.75
C SER A 415 -1.59 3.43 22.69
N LEU A 416 -0.31 3.76 22.61
CA LEU A 416 0.66 3.05 21.76
C LEU A 416 0.86 1.60 22.22
N ALA A 417 0.99 1.38 23.53
CA ALA A 417 1.16 0.04 24.13
C ALA A 417 0.00 -0.90 23.81
N ARG A 418 -1.24 -0.39 23.74
CA ARG A 418 -2.43 -1.17 23.33
C ARG A 418 -2.37 -1.71 21.89
N MET A 419 -1.53 -1.13 21.03
CA MET A 419 -1.35 -1.58 19.65
C MET A 419 -0.20 -2.59 19.49
N LEU A 420 0.60 -2.80 20.53
CA LEU A 420 1.76 -3.70 20.47
C LEU A 420 1.28 -5.16 20.56
N VAL A 421 1.83 -6.02 19.71
CA VAL A 421 1.62 -7.46 19.75
C VAL A 421 2.98 -8.13 19.95
N PRO A 422 3.41 -8.34 21.21
CA PRO A 422 4.73 -8.88 21.48
C PRO A 422 4.95 -10.24 20.83
N LEU A 423 6.12 -10.42 20.22
CA LEU A 423 6.54 -11.69 19.63
C LEU A 423 7.81 -12.19 20.31
N PRO A 424 7.97 -13.52 20.49
CA PRO A 424 9.19 -14.09 21.03
C PRO A 424 10.36 -13.81 20.09
N HIS A 425 11.56 -13.60 20.67
CA HIS A 425 12.78 -13.30 19.90
C HIS A 425 13.10 -14.35 18.82
N SER A 426 12.67 -15.61 18.97
CA SER A 426 12.85 -16.64 17.94
C SER A 426 12.05 -16.36 16.66
N LYS A 427 10.92 -15.65 16.77
CA LYS A 427 10.08 -15.25 15.63
C LYS A 427 10.39 -13.83 15.15
N ASP A 428 10.77 -12.93 16.07
CA ASP A 428 11.09 -11.54 15.76
C ASP A 428 12.37 -11.09 16.48
N PRO A 429 13.55 -11.44 15.94
CA PRO A 429 14.83 -11.16 16.59
C PRO A 429 15.31 -9.72 16.39
N VAL A 430 14.51 -8.87 15.72
CA VAL A 430 14.79 -7.43 15.56
C VAL A 430 13.80 -6.56 16.33
N GLY A 431 12.71 -7.13 16.85
CA GLY A 431 11.70 -6.41 17.60
C GLY A 431 10.82 -5.51 16.73
N ARG A 432 10.42 -5.96 15.53
CA ARG A 432 9.43 -5.27 14.67
C ARG A 432 8.19 -4.86 15.44
N TRP A 433 7.69 -5.74 16.32
CA TRP A 433 6.52 -5.47 17.13
C TRP A 433 6.63 -4.20 17.99
N LEU A 434 7.85 -3.80 18.37
CA LEU A 434 8.14 -2.61 19.17
C LEU A 434 8.43 -1.38 18.27
N VAL A 435 9.17 -1.60 17.19
CA VAL A 435 9.73 -0.54 16.35
C VAL A 435 8.73 -0.01 15.33
N GLU A 436 7.98 -0.88 14.65
CA GLU A 436 7.05 -0.49 13.58
C GLU A 436 5.91 0.43 14.06
N PRO A 437 5.27 0.18 15.23
CA PRO A 437 4.22 1.06 15.77
C PRO A 437 4.70 2.48 16.08
N CYS A 438 6.02 2.71 16.23
CA CYS A 438 6.58 4.04 16.44
C CYS A 438 6.63 4.89 15.16
N GLY A 439 6.19 4.35 14.02
CA GLY A 439 6.19 5.03 12.71
C GLY A 439 7.35 4.61 11.80
N LEU A 440 8.17 3.64 12.22
CA LEU A 440 9.30 3.11 11.46
C LEU A 440 8.82 1.94 10.58
N ARG A 441 8.36 2.26 9.38
CA ARG A 441 7.76 1.31 8.43
C ARG A 441 8.73 0.25 7.89
N THR A 442 10.03 0.51 7.96
CA THR A 442 11.06 -0.48 7.62
C THR A 442 11.85 -0.82 8.86
N VAL A 443 11.97 -2.13 9.11
CA VAL A 443 12.86 -2.72 10.10
C VAL A 443 13.54 -3.92 9.44
N HIS A 444 14.79 -3.72 9.02
CA HIS A 444 15.52 -4.67 8.19
C HIS A 444 16.87 -5.02 8.82
N ALA A 445 17.09 -6.29 9.17
CA ALA A 445 18.37 -6.72 9.73
C ALA A 445 19.47 -6.66 8.68
N LEU A 446 20.51 -5.86 8.95
CA LEU A 446 21.69 -5.74 8.09
C LEU A 446 22.73 -6.81 8.44
N THR A 447 22.93 -7.03 9.75
CA THR A 447 23.91 -7.99 10.27
C THR A 447 23.32 -8.78 11.45
N SER A 448 24.14 -9.65 12.05
CA SER A 448 23.80 -10.31 13.30
C SER A 448 23.69 -9.35 14.49
N SER A 449 24.28 -8.14 14.41
CA SER A 449 24.32 -7.16 15.50
C SER A 449 23.62 -5.84 15.21
N THR A 450 23.27 -5.54 13.96
CA THR A 450 22.67 -4.27 13.56
C THR A 450 21.46 -4.44 12.64
N PHE A 451 20.55 -3.47 12.69
CA PHE A 451 19.43 -3.37 11.77
C PHE A 451 19.17 -1.94 11.32
N PHE A 452 18.62 -1.83 10.12
CA PHE A 452 18.22 -0.59 9.47
C PHE A 452 16.76 -0.26 9.79
N VAL A 453 16.51 1.02 10.05
CA VAL A 453 15.17 1.58 10.26
C VAL A 453 14.90 2.77 9.35
N SER A 454 13.68 2.87 8.85
CA SER A 454 13.22 4.03 8.08
C SER A 454 11.71 4.25 8.26
N GLY A 455 11.27 5.51 8.13
CA GLY A 455 9.86 5.85 7.99
C GLY A 455 9.28 5.49 6.62
N LEU A 456 10.13 5.22 5.62
CA LEU A 456 9.71 4.75 4.30
C LEU A 456 9.49 3.23 4.31
N PRO A 457 8.56 2.70 3.50
CA PRO A 457 8.41 1.27 3.29
C PRO A 457 9.46 0.78 2.29
N MET A 458 10.71 0.62 2.71
CA MET A 458 11.79 0.09 1.87
C MET A 458 11.81 -1.45 1.89
N SER A 459 11.36 -2.08 2.97
CA SER A 459 11.24 -3.56 3.08
C SER A 459 12.51 -4.35 2.74
N GLY A 460 13.70 -3.75 2.85
CA GLY A 460 14.99 -4.35 2.47
C GLY A 460 15.38 -4.16 0.99
N LEU A 461 14.58 -3.44 0.21
CA LEU A 461 14.89 -3.10 -1.17
C LEU A 461 16.05 -2.12 -1.25
N THR A 462 17.08 -2.51 -1.99
CA THR A 462 18.23 -1.68 -2.33
C THR A 462 18.47 -1.68 -3.84
N ILE A 463 19.07 -0.60 -4.34
CA ILE A 463 19.52 -0.50 -5.73
C ILE A 463 21.03 -0.72 -5.73
N ASP A 464 21.45 -1.84 -6.30
CA ASP A 464 22.86 -2.12 -6.58
C ASP A 464 23.24 -1.55 -7.95
N ALA A 465 24.06 -0.50 -7.94
CA ALA A 465 24.47 0.21 -9.14
C ALA A 465 25.72 1.10 -8.89
N PRO A 466 26.47 1.42 -9.96
CA PRO A 466 27.53 2.42 -9.90
C PRO A 466 27.00 3.78 -9.42
N ALA A 467 27.74 4.39 -8.48
CA ALA A 467 27.44 5.74 -7.98
C ALA A 467 27.75 6.85 -8.99
N THR A 468 28.68 6.56 -9.90
CA THR A 468 29.20 7.50 -10.89
C THR A 468 29.23 6.85 -12.26
N LEU A 469 28.92 7.63 -13.30
CA LEU A 469 29.00 7.21 -14.70
C LEU A 469 29.67 8.30 -15.54
N ALA A 470 30.48 7.88 -16.51
CA ALA A 470 30.96 8.78 -17.55
C ALA A 470 29.82 9.08 -18.55
N PRO A 471 29.78 10.27 -19.17
CA PRO A 471 28.82 10.56 -20.25
C PRO A 471 28.94 9.53 -21.38
N GLY A 472 27.80 9.05 -21.88
CA GLY A 472 27.71 8.00 -22.90
C GLY A 472 27.93 6.57 -22.39
N ALA A 473 28.36 6.39 -21.13
CA ALA A 473 28.53 5.06 -20.55
C ALA A 473 27.20 4.34 -20.38
N THR A 474 27.23 3.01 -20.51
CA THR A 474 26.11 2.14 -20.14
C THR A 474 26.44 1.39 -18.87
N ALA A 475 25.41 1.15 -18.05
CA ALA A 475 25.54 0.38 -16.82
C ALA A 475 24.26 -0.41 -16.58
N VAL A 476 24.37 -1.41 -15.71
CA VAL A 476 23.23 -2.22 -15.28
C VAL A 476 22.93 -1.92 -13.82
N PHE A 477 21.65 -1.70 -13.55
CA PHE A 477 21.13 -1.46 -12.21
C PHE A 477 20.31 -2.68 -11.81
N GLN A 478 20.45 -3.09 -10.54
CA GLN A 478 19.75 -4.25 -9.99
C GLN A 478 18.96 -3.88 -8.76
N ALA A 479 17.71 -4.31 -8.70
CA ALA A 479 16.87 -4.25 -7.52
C ALA A 479 17.12 -5.50 -6.68
N ARG A 480 17.69 -5.32 -5.49
CA ARG A 480 17.93 -6.41 -4.54
C ARG A 480 16.97 -6.27 -3.39
N HIS A 481 16.08 -7.25 -3.26
CA HIS A 481 15.08 -7.30 -2.21
C HIS A 481 15.42 -8.45 -1.26
N SER A 482 16.57 -8.30 -0.59
CA SER A 482 17.11 -9.31 0.30
C SER A 482 16.21 -9.49 1.52
N ALA A 483 16.06 -10.74 1.98
CA ALA A 483 15.70 -10.91 3.38
C ALA A 483 16.90 -10.50 4.25
N ASP A 484 16.71 -10.51 5.57
CA ASP A 484 17.78 -10.28 6.54
C ASP A 484 19.07 -11.10 6.26
N ALA A 485 20.11 -10.87 7.05
CA ALA A 485 21.38 -11.62 6.93
C ALA A 485 21.21 -13.17 6.91
N ALA A 486 20.07 -13.73 7.33
CA ALA A 486 19.79 -15.16 7.28
C ALA A 486 19.35 -15.67 5.89
N SER A 487 19.05 -14.77 4.95
CA SER A 487 18.68 -15.12 3.57
C SER A 487 19.84 -15.65 2.71
N ASN A 488 21.07 -15.62 3.22
CA ASN A 488 22.29 -15.96 2.48
C ASN A 488 22.39 -15.27 1.11
N GLY A 489 21.88 -14.03 1.02
CA GLY A 489 21.92 -13.23 -0.21
C GLY A 489 20.84 -13.57 -1.24
N LEU A 490 19.82 -14.35 -0.89
CA LEU A 490 18.64 -14.58 -1.72
C LEU A 490 17.62 -13.45 -1.59
N HIS A 491 16.85 -13.25 -2.65
CA HIS A 491 15.62 -12.49 -2.63
C HIS A 491 14.68 -13.08 -1.57
N VAL A 492 13.96 -12.23 -0.83
CA VAL A 492 13.16 -12.68 0.32
C VAL A 492 12.17 -13.81 -0.01
N LEU A 493 11.46 -13.69 -1.14
CA LEU A 493 10.53 -14.72 -1.59
C LEU A 493 11.24 -16.01 -2.01
N ALA A 494 12.47 -15.92 -2.55
CA ALA A 494 13.23 -17.11 -2.94
C ALA A 494 13.72 -17.85 -1.70
N ALA A 495 14.19 -17.13 -0.67
CA ALA A 495 14.56 -17.73 0.62
C ALA A 495 13.36 -18.42 1.30
N GLU A 496 12.18 -17.79 1.29
CA GLU A 496 10.94 -18.39 1.78
C GLU A 496 10.57 -19.65 0.98
N ALA A 497 10.66 -19.60 -0.34
CA ALA A 497 10.34 -20.73 -1.22
C ALA A 497 11.31 -21.91 -1.05
N VAL A 498 12.60 -21.65 -0.85
CA VAL A 498 13.59 -22.70 -0.56
C VAL A 498 13.23 -23.45 0.71
N ARG A 499 12.91 -22.73 1.79
CA ARG A 499 12.50 -23.33 3.07
C ARG A 499 11.24 -24.19 2.92
N LEU A 500 10.25 -23.71 2.15
CA LEU A 500 9.01 -24.46 1.90
C LEU A 500 9.23 -25.69 1.00
N ALA A 501 10.19 -25.63 0.07
CA ALA A 501 10.50 -26.74 -0.82
C ALA A 501 11.06 -27.95 -0.07
N GLU A 502 11.87 -27.73 0.98
CA GLU A 502 12.41 -28.80 1.83
C GLU A 502 11.28 -29.64 2.46
N ASP A 503 10.29 -28.99 3.07
CA ASP A 503 9.14 -29.67 3.70
C ASP A 503 8.20 -30.32 2.66
N ARG A 504 7.96 -29.64 1.53
CA ARG A 504 7.01 -30.11 0.50
C ARG A 504 7.51 -31.35 -0.25
N PHE A 505 8.80 -31.43 -0.54
CA PHE A 505 9.38 -32.61 -1.19
C PHE A 505 9.15 -33.87 -0.36
N VAL A 506 9.35 -33.78 0.96
CA VAL A 506 9.09 -34.88 1.90
C VAL A 506 7.61 -35.21 1.95
N THR A 507 6.75 -34.19 2.11
CA THR A 507 5.29 -34.37 2.24
C THR A 507 4.66 -35.00 1.00
N LYS A 508 5.16 -34.67 -0.21
CA LYS A 508 4.71 -35.26 -1.47
C LYS A 508 5.35 -36.61 -1.82
N GLY A 509 6.19 -37.18 -0.95
CA GLY A 509 6.87 -38.45 -1.19
C GLY A 509 7.91 -38.39 -2.32
N LEU A 510 8.46 -37.21 -2.64
CA LEU A 510 9.46 -37.00 -3.69
C LEU A 510 10.90 -37.24 -3.21
N GLY A 511 11.08 -37.55 -1.93
CA GLY A 511 12.37 -37.66 -1.23
C GLY A 511 12.80 -36.32 -0.61
N SER A 512 14.07 -36.20 -0.23
CA SER A 512 14.64 -34.92 0.20
C SER A 512 14.89 -34.01 -1.00
N ALA A 513 14.62 -32.72 -0.88
CA ALA A 513 15.00 -31.74 -1.90
C ALA A 513 16.55 -31.73 -2.06
N PRO A 514 17.08 -31.67 -3.30
CA PRO A 514 18.51 -31.48 -3.52
C PRO A 514 19.00 -30.19 -2.86
N THR A 515 20.24 -30.18 -2.39
CA THR A 515 20.85 -28.96 -1.85
C THR A 515 20.87 -27.86 -2.94
N PRO A 516 20.20 -26.72 -2.71
CA PRO A 516 20.09 -25.68 -3.72
C PRO A 516 21.43 -24.99 -3.98
N LEU A 517 21.70 -24.65 -5.24
CA LEU A 517 22.76 -23.73 -5.65
C LEU A 517 22.22 -22.30 -5.67
N THR A 518 22.90 -21.38 -5.03
CA THR A 518 22.50 -19.98 -4.87
C THR A 518 23.71 -19.03 -5.02
N GLY A 519 23.45 -17.72 -5.11
CA GLY A 519 24.47 -16.67 -5.06
C GLY A 519 25.59 -16.84 -6.08
N ASP A 520 26.84 -16.59 -5.65
CA ASP A 520 28.03 -16.63 -6.51
C ASP A 520 28.28 -18.02 -7.12
N GLY A 521 27.97 -19.09 -6.36
CA GLY A 521 28.11 -20.46 -6.85
C GLY A 521 27.17 -20.75 -8.02
N LEU A 522 25.92 -20.26 -7.94
CA LEU A 522 24.97 -20.34 -9.04
C LEU A 522 25.43 -19.49 -10.24
N ASP A 523 25.83 -18.24 -10.02
CA ASP A 523 26.27 -17.35 -11.10
C ASP A 523 27.48 -17.91 -11.86
N ALA A 524 28.45 -18.51 -11.16
CA ALA A 524 29.59 -19.18 -11.79
C ALA A 524 29.15 -20.34 -12.71
N VAL A 525 28.23 -21.19 -12.26
CA VAL A 525 27.70 -22.30 -13.07
C VAL A 525 26.93 -21.77 -14.28
N LEU A 526 26.05 -20.78 -14.10
CA LEU A 526 25.27 -20.21 -15.20
C LEU A 526 26.17 -19.49 -16.22
N LYS A 527 27.24 -18.81 -15.79
CA LYS A 527 28.27 -18.25 -16.68
C LYS A 527 28.91 -19.33 -17.53
N ASN A 528 29.32 -20.44 -16.92
CA ASN A 528 29.96 -21.54 -17.63
C ASN A 528 29.02 -22.18 -18.66
N VAL A 529 27.73 -22.33 -18.33
CA VAL A 529 26.74 -22.86 -19.27
C VAL A 529 26.47 -21.87 -20.43
N ALA A 530 26.36 -20.57 -20.15
CA ALA A 530 26.04 -19.55 -21.15
C ALA A 530 27.13 -19.36 -22.22
N VAL A 531 28.41 -19.49 -21.87
CA VAL A 531 29.55 -19.24 -22.78
C VAL A 531 29.84 -20.45 -23.69
N ARG A 532 29.20 -21.61 -23.45
CA ARG A 532 29.43 -22.81 -24.25
C ARG A 532 28.70 -22.75 -25.59
N VAL A 533 29.35 -23.32 -26.60
CA VAL A 533 28.67 -23.74 -27.84
C VAL A 533 27.56 -24.71 -27.45
N THR A 534 26.36 -24.57 -28.03
CA THR A 534 25.19 -25.39 -27.71
C THR A 534 25.55 -26.87 -27.62
N VAL A 535 25.58 -27.40 -26.40
CA VAL A 535 25.81 -28.82 -26.14
C VAL A 535 24.45 -29.50 -26.17
N THR A 536 24.26 -30.44 -27.09
CA THR A 536 23.05 -31.26 -27.14
C THR A 536 22.92 -32.05 -25.84
N PRO A 537 21.78 -31.97 -25.13
CA PRO A 537 21.55 -32.77 -23.93
C PRO A 537 21.68 -34.27 -24.24
N PRO A 538 22.15 -35.11 -23.29
CA PRO A 538 22.23 -36.56 -23.51
C PRO A 538 20.87 -37.18 -23.83
N ASP A 539 20.86 -38.28 -24.59
CA ASP A 539 19.64 -39.01 -24.97
C ASP A 539 18.76 -39.39 -23.77
N GLN A 540 19.38 -39.64 -22.61
CA GLN A 540 18.69 -39.94 -21.35
C GLN A 540 17.66 -38.87 -20.95
N VAL A 541 17.90 -37.59 -21.29
CA VAL A 541 17.03 -36.46 -20.94
C VAL A 541 16.25 -35.90 -22.13
N ALA A 542 16.29 -36.56 -23.29
CA ALA A 542 15.56 -36.13 -24.49
C ALA A 542 14.04 -36.02 -24.24
N SER A 543 13.47 -36.89 -23.40
CA SER A 543 12.05 -36.81 -23.02
C SER A 543 11.69 -35.54 -22.24
N LEU A 544 12.66 -34.91 -21.57
CA LEU A 544 12.46 -33.65 -20.85
C LEU A 544 12.45 -32.45 -21.80
N VAL A 545 13.24 -32.50 -22.88
CA VAL A 545 13.22 -31.47 -23.94
C VAL A 545 11.89 -31.53 -24.68
N ALA A 546 11.45 -32.74 -25.08
CA ALA A 546 10.17 -32.94 -25.74
C ALA A 546 8.96 -32.54 -24.86
N GLY A 547 9.09 -32.67 -23.54
CA GLY A 547 8.10 -32.24 -22.55
C GLY A 547 8.21 -30.78 -22.13
N ASP A 548 9.09 -29.99 -22.74
CA ASP A 548 9.35 -28.58 -22.40
C ASP A 548 9.75 -28.32 -20.94
N LEU A 549 10.34 -29.33 -20.29
CA LEU A 549 10.88 -29.27 -18.94
C LEU A 549 12.38 -28.94 -18.91
N LEU A 550 13.07 -29.10 -20.05
CA LEU A 550 14.50 -28.82 -20.24
C LEU A 550 14.71 -27.97 -21.51
N ALA A 551 15.55 -26.94 -21.40
CA ALA A 551 15.83 -26.05 -22.52
C ALA A 551 16.62 -26.79 -23.61
N GLU A 552 16.10 -26.78 -24.84
CA GLU A 552 16.80 -27.32 -26.01
C GLU A 552 18.11 -26.56 -26.26
N ALA A 553 18.04 -25.22 -26.26
CA ALA A 553 19.19 -24.33 -26.38
C ALA A 553 19.65 -23.81 -25.00
N GLY A 554 20.16 -24.70 -24.15
CA GLY A 554 20.51 -24.38 -22.76
C GLY A 554 21.46 -23.19 -22.58
N ALA A 555 22.46 -23.02 -23.47
CA ALA A 555 23.38 -21.89 -23.44
C ALA A 555 22.68 -20.55 -23.71
N ALA A 556 21.89 -20.47 -24.78
CA ALA A 556 21.13 -19.27 -25.15
C ALA A 556 20.07 -18.91 -24.08
N PHE A 557 19.35 -19.91 -23.57
CA PHE A 557 18.40 -19.71 -22.48
C PHE A 557 19.09 -19.16 -21.23
N THR A 558 20.23 -19.73 -20.84
CA THR A 558 20.98 -19.27 -19.66
C THR A 558 21.54 -17.86 -19.84
N ASP A 559 22.01 -17.52 -21.04
CA ASP A 559 22.47 -16.16 -21.36
C ASP A 559 21.33 -15.13 -21.22
N GLU A 560 20.13 -15.45 -21.73
CA GLU A 560 18.95 -14.61 -21.57
C GLU A 560 18.51 -14.48 -20.10
N VAL A 561 18.52 -15.57 -19.33
CA VAL A 561 18.25 -15.52 -17.88
C VAL A 561 19.21 -14.53 -17.19
N ARG A 562 20.50 -14.59 -17.49
CA ARG A 562 21.52 -13.72 -16.89
C ARG A 562 21.40 -12.25 -17.31
N LYS A 563 20.82 -11.97 -18.47
CA LYS A 563 20.57 -10.59 -18.95
C LYS A 563 19.39 -9.93 -18.23
N VAL A 564 18.35 -10.69 -17.89
CA VAL A 564 17.05 -10.15 -17.45
C VAL A 564 16.79 -10.36 -15.95
N VAL A 565 17.28 -11.45 -15.37
CA VAL A 565 16.97 -11.85 -14.00
C VAL A 565 18.11 -11.52 -13.05
N VAL A 566 17.78 -11.03 -11.85
CA VAL A 566 18.76 -10.82 -10.77
C VAL A 566 19.03 -12.18 -10.11
N ILE A 567 20.29 -12.52 -9.91
CA ILE A 567 20.69 -13.87 -9.48
C ILE A 567 20.07 -14.30 -8.14
N ASP A 568 19.80 -13.35 -7.25
CA ASP A 568 19.18 -13.59 -5.95
C ASP A 568 17.71 -14.04 -6.05
N GLN A 569 17.06 -13.86 -7.21
CA GLN A 569 15.69 -14.30 -7.49
C GLN A 569 15.62 -15.73 -8.03
N VAL A 570 16.76 -16.37 -8.30
CA VAL A 570 16.86 -17.69 -8.91
C VAL A 570 17.60 -18.65 -7.99
N VAL A 571 17.11 -19.87 -7.92
CA VAL A 571 17.72 -20.99 -7.22
C VAL A 571 17.83 -22.15 -8.19
N ALA A 572 18.95 -22.86 -8.23
CA ALA A 572 19.05 -24.09 -9.03
C ALA A 572 19.05 -25.32 -8.13
N TYR A 573 18.20 -26.29 -8.46
CA TYR A 573 18.18 -27.62 -7.82
C TYR A 573 18.92 -28.62 -8.72
N PRO A 574 20.12 -29.09 -8.34
CA PRO A 574 20.91 -30.00 -9.16
C PRO A 574 20.46 -31.45 -9.01
N PHE A 575 20.30 -32.15 -10.14
CA PHE A 575 20.04 -33.59 -10.22
C PHE A 575 21.15 -34.27 -11.03
N THR A 576 21.92 -35.12 -10.36
CA THR A 576 23.01 -35.88 -11.01
C THR A 576 22.45 -36.91 -11.98
N ALA A 577 23.27 -37.35 -12.94
CA ALA A 577 22.90 -38.43 -13.86
C ALA A 577 22.40 -39.70 -13.12
N ALA A 578 23.02 -40.06 -11.99
CA ALA A 578 22.59 -41.21 -11.17
C ALA A 578 21.19 -41.01 -10.57
N GLN A 579 20.89 -39.81 -10.08
CA GLN A 579 19.56 -39.47 -9.57
C GLN A 579 18.53 -39.49 -10.70
N LEU A 580 18.84 -38.96 -11.88
CA LEU A 580 17.95 -39.00 -13.04
C LEU A 580 17.67 -40.44 -13.47
N THR A 581 18.66 -41.32 -13.49
CA THR A 581 18.46 -42.76 -13.77
C THR A 581 17.52 -43.41 -12.76
N ALA A 582 17.63 -43.04 -11.48
CA ALA A 582 16.75 -43.56 -10.43
C ALA A 582 15.29 -43.09 -10.57
N LEU A 583 15.05 -41.98 -11.28
CA LEU A 583 13.69 -41.49 -11.60
C LEU A 583 13.07 -42.21 -12.82
N GLY A 584 13.83 -43.05 -13.52
CA GLY A 584 13.38 -43.81 -14.69
C GLY A 584 13.87 -43.23 -16.02
N SER A 585 13.21 -43.60 -17.11
CA SER A 585 13.52 -43.17 -18.48
C SER A 585 12.25 -42.77 -19.23
N GLY A 586 12.40 -42.07 -20.36
CA GLY A 586 11.28 -41.68 -21.22
C GLY A 586 10.19 -40.91 -20.46
N ASP A 587 8.95 -41.42 -20.54
CA ASP A 587 7.76 -40.82 -19.92
C ASP A 587 7.77 -40.90 -18.38
N ALA A 588 8.37 -41.94 -17.81
CA ALA A 588 8.50 -42.06 -16.35
C ALA A 588 9.41 -40.95 -15.80
N LEU A 589 10.54 -40.70 -16.47
CA LEU A 589 11.43 -39.58 -16.13
C LEU A 589 10.71 -38.23 -16.27
N ARG A 590 9.99 -38.02 -17.38
CA ARG A 590 9.22 -36.80 -17.63
C ARG A 590 8.21 -36.53 -16.51
N THR A 591 7.45 -37.55 -16.13
CA THR A 591 6.45 -37.46 -15.05
C THR A 591 7.10 -37.18 -13.70
N ALA A 592 8.21 -37.85 -13.38
CA ALA A 592 8.93 -37.67 -12.14
C ALA A 592 9.56 -36.26 -12.01
N VAL A 593 10.07 -35.69 -13.11
CA VAL A 593 10.59 -34.31 -13.13
C VAL A 593 9.45 -33.29 -13.09
N ALA A 594 8.35 -33.52 -13.81
CA ALA A 594 7.17 -32.67 -13.76
C ALA A 594 6.60 -32.54 -12.34
N ALA A 595 6.50 -33.64 -11.59
CA ALA A 595 6.04 -33.61 -10.19
C ALA A 595 6.95 -32.77 -9.27
N ARG A 596 8.27 -32.76 -9.54
CA ARG A 596 9.24 -31.92 -8.81
C ARG A 596 9.14 -30.45 -9.20
N VAL A 597 8.95 -30.17 -10.48
CA VAL A 597 8.65 -28.81 -10.99
C VAL A 597 7.39 -28.26 -10.33
N GLU A 598 6.32 -29.06 -10.27
CA GLU A 598 5.07 -28.69 -9.60
C GLU A 598 5.29 -28.46 -8.09
N SER A 599 6.01 -29.34 -7.41
CA SER A 599 6.37 -29.15 -5.99
C SER A 599 7.10 -27.83 -5.76
N LEU A 600 8.04 -27.44 -6.64
CA LEU A 600 8.73 -26.15 -6.56
C LEU A 600 7.78 -24.97 -6.81
N LEU A 601 6.91 -25.05 -7.82
CA LEU A 601 5.92 -24.01 -8.11
C LEU A 601 4.93 -23.77 -6.96
N GLU A 602 4.55 -24.84 -6.26
CA GLU A 602 3.70 -24.72 -5.07
C GLU A 602 4.48 -24.27 -3.83
N SER A 603 5.80 -24.44 -3.81
CA SER A 603 6.67 -23.95 -2.72
C SER A 603 6.81 -22.43 -2.73
N GLY A 604 6.35 -21.74 -3.79
CA GLY A 604 6.38 -20.28 -3.90
C GLY A 604 7.19 -19.76 -5.10
N PHE A 605 7.84 -20.63 -5.87
CA PHE A 605 8.44 -20.24 -7.14
C PHE A 605 7.35 -19.97 -8.19
N TYR A 606 7.63 -19.02 -9.08
CA TYR A 606 6.69 -18.58 -10.12
C TYR A 606 6.95 -19.22 -11.47
N SER A 607 8.21 -19.53 -11.76
CA SER A 607 8.58 -20.27 -12.96
C SER A 607 9.75 -21.20 -12.66
N VAL A 608 9.74 -22.37 -13.29
CA VAL A 608 10.79 -23.39 -13.13
C VAL A 608 11.13 -23.95 -14.50
N HIS A 609 12.41 -24.09 -14.81
CA HIS A 609 12.84 -24.71 -16.05
C HIS A 609 14.22 -25.36 -15.95
N GLY A 610 14.42 -26.48 -16.65
CA GLY A 610 15.66 -27.24 -16.66
C GLY A 610 16.71 -26.67 -17.61
N VAL A 611 17.97 -26.76 -17.19
CA VAL A 611 19.17 -26.52 -18.01
C VAL A 611 20.15 -27.66 -17.80
N TRP A 612 20.79 -28.13 -18.87
CA TRP A 612 21.82 -29.16 -18.77
C TRP A 612 23.20 -28.53 -18.49
N ASP A 613 23.81 -28.92 -17.37
CA ASP A 613 25.19 -28.58 -17.02
C ASP A 613 26.11 -29.74 -17.42
N ALA A 614 26.78 -29.59 -18.55
CA ALA A 614 27.64 -30.62 -19.11
C ALA A 614 28.90 -30.90 -18.25
N ASP A 615 29.43 -29.92 -17.52
CA ASP A 615 30.62 -30.14 -16.65
C ASP A 615 30.24 -30.92 -15.40
N GLY A 616 29.11 -30.55 -14.80
CA GLY A 616 28.57 -31.26 -13.65
C GLY A 616 27.89 -32.58 -14.01
N ASN A 617 27.73 -32.89 -15.31
CA ASN A 617 26.93 -34.00 -15.84
C ASN A 617 25.58 -34.13 -15.11
N ARG A 618 24.84 -33.01 -15.05
CA ARG A 618 23.66 -32.87 -14.20
C ARG A 618 22.61 -31.96 -14.82
N LEU A 619 21.36 -32.22 -14.49
CA LEU A 619 20.23 -31.33 -14.75
C LEU A 619 20.15 -30.27 -13.64
N LEU A 620 20.03 -29.01 -14.02
CA LEU A 620 19.76 -27.90 -13.12
C LEU A 620 18.31 -27.44 -13.31
N LEU A 621 17.44 -27.66 -12.33
CA LEU A 621 16.11 -27.04 -12.34
C LEU A 621 16.23 -25.62 -11.80
N LEU A 622 16.21 -24.63 -12.69
CA LEU A 622 16.21 -23.21 -12.31
C LEU A 622 14.81 -22.83 -11.87
N ALA A 623 14.64 -22.52 -10.59
CA ALA A 623 13.40 -22.09 -9.98
C ALA A 623 13.51 -20.61 -9.60
N ALA A 624 12.57 -19.78 -10.08
CA ALA A 624 12.61 -18.33 -9.91
C ALA A 624 11.31 -17.78 -9.33
N VAL A 625 11.41 -16.73 -8.51
CA VAL A 625 10.24 -15.96 -8.00
C VAL A 625 9.77 -14.86 -8.95
N CYS A 626 10.32 -14.85 -10.16
CA CYS A 626 9.91 -14.01 -11.26
C CYS A 626 9.74 -14.88 -12.52
N LEU A 627 9.40 -14.26 -13.65
CA LEU A 627 9.22 -14.97 -14.92
C LEU A 627 10.58 -15.22 -15.58
N LEU A 628 10.92 -16.49 -15.80
CA LEU A 628 12.06 -16.87 -16.63
C LEU A 628 11.77 -16.56 -18.11
N PRO A 629 12.75 -16.10 -18.90
CA PRO A 629 12.57 -15.78 -20.32
C PRO A 629 11.98 -16.96 -21.12
N GLY A 630 11.01 -16.66 -22.00
CA GLY A 630 10.39 -17.67 -22.87
C GLY A 630 9.47 -18.67 -22.17
N ARG A 631 9.26 -18.56 -20.85
CA ARG A 631 8.39 -19.46 -20.09
C ARG A 631 7.00 -18.86 -19.91
N PRO A 632 5.92 -19.66 -20.04
CA PRO A 632 4.60 -19.18 -19.65
C PRO A 632 4.59 -18.95 -18.13
N PRO A 633 3.95 -17.87 -17.66
CA PRO A 633 3.77 -17.65 -16.24
C PRO A 633 2.89 -18.76 -15.64
N LYS A 634 3.04 -18.99 -14.33
CA LYS A 634 2.08 -19.80 -13.58
C LYS A 634 0.65 -19.27 -13.84
N TYR A 635 -0.22 -20.14 -14.35
CA TYR A 635 -1.52 -19.74 -14.89
C TYR A 635 -2.36 -18.99 -13.83
N GLY A 636 -2.87 -17.82 -14.21
CA GLY A 636 -3.76 -17.01 -13.37
C GLY A 636 -3.08 -16.23 -12.24
N GLU A 637 -1.76 -16.38 -12.03
CA GLU A 637 -1.01 -15.68 -11.00
C GLU A 637 -0.21 -14.51 -11.58
N ARG A 638 -0.08 -13.43 -10.80
CA ARG A 638 0.88 -12.36 -11.09
C ARG A 638 2.27 -12.76 -10.56
N PRO A 639 3.38 -12.31 -11.17
CA PRO A 639 4.71 -12.59 -10.65
C PRO A 639 4.83 -12.15 -9.19
N PRO A 640 5.30 -12.99 -8.26
CA PRO A 640 5.33 -12.61 -6.85
C PRO A 640 6.41 -11.55 -6.58
N ALA A 641 7.48 -11.50 -7.39
CA ALA A 641 8.43 -10.39 -7.43
C ALA A 641 8.24 -9.53 -8.70
N GLU A 642 8.02 -8.22 -8.55
CA GLU A 642 7.90 -7.26 -9.65
C GLU A 642 8.60 -5.94 -9.31
N PHE A 643 9.19 -5.27 -10.31
CA PHE A 643 9.93 -4.03 -10.11
C PHE A 643 9.62 -3.00 -11.20
N ARG A 644 9.53 -1.73 -10.80
CA ARG A 644 9.33 -0.58 -11.68
C ARG A 644 10.37 0.49 -11.39
N TRP A 645 10.94 1.05 -12.46
CA TRP A 645 12.05 1.98 -12.38
C TRP A 645 11.69 3.34 -12.96
N PHE A 646 12.15 4.38 -12.27
CA PHE A 646 11.97 5.77 -12.64
C PHE A 646 13.29 6.51 -12.44
N THR A 647 13.51 7.55 -13.23
CA THR A 647 14.66 8.44 -13.05
C THR A 647 14.23 9.89 -13.18
N THR A 648 14.84 10.77 -12.41
CA THR A 648 14.69 12.22 -12.50
C THR A 648 16.04 12.90 -12.30
N GLU A 649 16.16 14.17 -12.69
CA GLU A 649 17.33 14.99 -12.36
C GLU A 649 17.15 15.68 -11.00
N VAL A 650 18.25 15.88 -10.28
CA VAL A 650 18.30 16.64 -9.03
C VAL A 650 19.36 17.75 -9.13
N PRO A 651 18.99 19.04 -9.00
CA PRO A 651 17.61 19.57 -8.99
C PRO A 651 16.91 19.39 -10.34
N GLU A 652 15.59 19.62 -10.38
CA GLU A 652 14.70 19.40 -11.54
C GLU A 652 15.27 19.97 -12.85
N PRO A 653 15.08 19.28 -14.00
CA PRO A 653 15.73 19.67 -15.23
C PRO A 653 15.31 21.04 -15.73
N SER A 654 16.31 21.79 -16.23
CA SER A 654 16.08 23.10 -16.85
C SER A 654 15.31 23.01 -18.19
N ALA A 655 15.19 21.82 -18.78
CA ALA A 655 14.43 21.58 -20.00
C ALA A 655 13.71 20.20 -19.97
N PRO A 656 12.41 20.12 -20.33
CA PRO A 656 11.65 18.88 -20.37
C PRO A 656 12.28 17.85 -21.31
N GLY A 657 12.29 16.58 -20.92
CA GLY A 657 12.73 15.45 -21.78
C GLY A 657 14.23 15.20 -21.85
N THR A 658 15.07 15.97 -21.14
CA THR A 658 16.52 15.73 -21.08
C THR A 658 16.91 15.26 -19.69
N LEU A 659 16.93 13.95 -19.43
CA LEU A 659 17.39 13.42 -18.13
C LEU A 659 18.85 12.97 -18.21
N PRO A 660 19.65 13.05 -17.11
CA PRO A 660 21.03 12.55 -17.11
C PRO A 660 21.12 11.05 -17.41
N LEU A 661 20.10 10.29 -17.02
CA LEU A 661 19.98 8.85 -17.27
C LEU A 661 18.80 8.58 -18.20
N SER A 662 19.03 7.71 -19.18
CA SER A 662 18.01 7.11 -20.03
C SER A 662 17.87 5.64 -19.67
N LEU A 663 16.64 5.18 -19.44
CA LEU A 663 16.35 3.79 -19.10
C LEU A 663 16.03 3.02 -20.38
N VAL A 664 16.75 1.92 -20.64
CA VAL A 664 16.47 1.02 -21.78
C VAL A 664 15.12 0.32 -21.57
N ASN A 665 14.82 0.00 -20.31
CA ASN A 665 13.57 -0.59 -19.85
C ASN A 665 13.19 -0.03 -18.48
N SER A 666 11.89 0.03 -18.18
CA SER A 666 11.36 0.57 -16.92
C SER A 666 10.80 -0.50 -15.97
N SER A 667 11.03 -1.78 -16.29
CA SER A 667 10.49 -2.91 -15.52
C SER A 667 11.44 -4.10 -15.48
N GLY A 668 11.30 -4.89 -14.41
CA GLY A 668 12.13 -6.06 -14.14
C GLY A 668 13.17 -5.78 -13.06
N GLY A 669 13.70 -6.82 -12.41
CA GLY A 669 14.68 -6.65 -11.34
C GLY A 669 16.02 -6.09 -11.83
N ARG A 670 16.29 -6.18 -13.13
CA ARG A 670 17.51 -5.72 -13.79
C ARG A 670 17.15 -4.78 -14.95
N ILE A 671 17.78 -3.61 -14.99
CA ILE A 671 17.57 -2.63 -16.07
C ILE A 671 18.89 -2.16 -16.68
N GLY A 672 18.88 -1.92 -17.98
CA GLY A 672 19.96 -1.23 -18.68
C GLY A 672 19.78 0.28 -18.60
N VAL A 673 20.84 1.02 -18.32
CA VAL A 673 20.83 2.47 -18.21
C VAL A 673 21.95 3.07 -19.05
N THR A 674 21.65 4.14 -19.76
CA THR A 674 22.63 4.94 -20.51
C THR A 674 22.75 6.32 -19.89
N ALA A 675 23.99 6.75 -19.62
CA ALA A 675 24.32 8.09 -19.16
C ALA A 675 24.21 9.09 -20.31
N ALA A 676 23.00 9.60 -20.56
CA ALA A 676 22.69 10.43 -21.73
C ALA A 676 23.35 11.81 -21.69
N ARG A 677 23.49 12.42 -20.50
CA ARG A 677 24.15 13.71 -20.33
C ARG A 677 24.71 13.90 -18.92
N GLU A 678 25.63 14.86 -18.78
CA GLU A 678 26.11 15.25 -17.45
C GLU A 678 24.98 15.81 -16.58
N GLY A 679 25.05 15.48 -15.29
CA GLY A 679 24.07 15.87 -14.29
C GLY A 679 24.01 14.89 -13.13
N LEU A 680 23.20 15.21 -12.13
CA LEU A 680 22.92 14.31 -11.00
C LEU A 680 21.52 13.74 -11.20
N ALA A 681 21.41 12.42 -11.26
CA ALA A 681 20.14 11.72 -11.35
C ALA A 681 19.75 11.08 -10.01
N LEU A 682 18.45 11.04 -9.75
CA LEU A 682 17.84 10.21 -8.73
C LEU A 682 17.14 9.05 -9.44
N MET A 683 17.68 7.85 -9.27
CA MET A 683 17.04 6.61 -9.64
C MET A 683 16.08 6.18 -8.53
N VAL A 684 14.87 5.77 -8.88
CA VAL A 684 13.85 5.28 -7.97
C VAL A 684 13.39 3.91 -8.44
N CYS A 685 13.37 2.95 -7.53
CA CYS A 685 12.85 1.62 -7.75
C CYS A 685 11.68 1.36 -6.81
N LEU A 686 10.55 0.94 -7.39
CA LEU A 686 9.43 0.37 -6.66
C LEU A 686 9.49 -1.15 -6.82
N GLY A 687 9.58 -1.87 -5.70
CA GLY A 687 9.59 -3.33 -5.66
C GLY A 687 8.31 -3.86 -5.02
N HIS A 688 7.82 -4.98 -5.54
CA HIS A 688 6.68 -5.70 -4.99
C HIS A 688 7.12 -7.11 -4.59
N ALA A 689 6.78 -7.52 -3.37
CA ALA A 689 7.01 -8.86 -2.85
C ALA A 689 5.68 -9.42 -2.33
N ARG A 690 4.93 -10.13 -3.18
CA ARG A 690 3.61 -10.69 -2.84
C ARG A 690 3.77 -11.85 -1.87
N ARG A 691 3.30 -11.67 -0.62
CA ARG A 691 3.33 -12.70 0.44
C ARG A 691 1.95 -13.29 0.74
N GLY A 692 1.15 -13.50 -0.31
CA GLY A 692 -0.20 -14.02 -0.13
C GLY A 692 -1.15 -13.04 0.57
N LEU A 693 -0.84 -11.74 0.60
CA LEU A 693 -1.80 -10.68 0.92
C LEU A 693 -2.46 -10.17 -0.38
N ALA A 694 -3.44 -9.26 -0.28
CA ALA A 694 -4.09 -8.67 -1.45
C ALA A 694 -3.20 -7.60 -2.11
N ASP A 695 -3.31 -7.40 -3.42
CA ASP A 695 -2.72 -6.22 -4.07
C ASP A 695 -3.54 -4.95 -3.72
N PRO A 696 -2.98 -3.73 -3.89
CA PRO A 696 -3.76 -2.50 -3.74
C PRO A 696 -4.99 -2.51 -4.64
N TYR A 697 -6.14 -2.11 -4.08
CA TYR A 697 -7.45 -2.18 -4.74
C TYR A 697 -7.95 -3.59 -5.07
N GLU A 698 -7.46 -4.60 -4.35
CA GLU A 698 -7.91 -5.99 -4.49
C GLU A 698 -8.49 -6.52 -3.16
N VAL A 699 -9.50 -7.39 -3.25
CA VAL A 699 -10.02 -8.20 -2.15
C VAL A 699 -9.86 -9.66 -2.54
N ARG A 700 -9.23 -10.45 -1.68
CA ARG A 700 -9.06 -11.89 -1.91
C ARG A 700 -10.06 -12.68 -1.07
N VAL A 701 -10.66 -13.68 -1.71
CA VAL A 701 -11.62 -14.59 -1.08
C VAL A 701 -11.02 -15.99 -1.13
N GLU A 702 -10.86 -16.62 0.03
CA GLU A 702 -10.23 -17.94 0.17
C GLU A 702 -11.17 -18.91 0.91
N LEU A 703 -11.02 -20.21 0.64
CA LEU A 703 -11.68 -21.29 1.38
C LEU A 703 -10.64 -22.18 2.11
N PRO A 704 -11.05 -22.93 3.16
CA PRO A 704 -10.18 -23.89 3.81
C PRO A 704 -9.78 -25.02 2.85
N GLU A 705 -8.53 -25.47 2.94
CA GLU A 705 -7.99 -26.59 2.16
C GLU A 705 -8.88 -27.84 2.25
N GLY A 706 -9.04 -28.54 1.12
CA GLY A 706 -9.91 -29.72 1.00
C GLY A 706 -11.40 -29.43 0.74
N THR A 707 -11.83 -28.17 0.78
CA THR A 707 -13.21 -27.79 0.40
C THR A 707 -13.37 -27.85 -1.12
N VAL A 708 -14.46 -28.42 -1.65
CA VAL A 708 -14.76 -28.42 -3.08
C VAL A 708 -16.15 -27.84 -3.31
N LEU A 709 -16.27 -26.96 -4.30
CA LEU A 709 -17.49 -26.34 -4.78
C LEU A 709 -17.89 -26.98 -6.10
N ASP A 710 -19.15 -27.39 -6.20
CA ASP A 710 -19.75 -27.79 -7.46
C ASP A 710 -20.08 -26.57 -8.36
N ARG A 711 -20.66 -26.84 -9.54
CA ARG A 711 -20.98 -25.80 -10.53
C ARG A 711 -21.99 -24.77 -10.05
N ASP A 712 -23.03 -25.20 -9.35
CA ASP A 712 -24.11 -24.33 -8.91
C ASP A 712 -23.70 -23.54 -7.67
N GLN A 713 -22.98 -24.18 -6.76
CA GLN A 713 -22.34 -23.58 -5.59
C GLN A 713 -21.36 -22.48 -6.01
N TYR A 714 -20.45 -22.76 -6.95
CA TYR A 714 -19.52 -21.76 -7.48
C TYR A 714 -20.26 -20.62 -8.18
N GLY A 715 -21.24 -20.92 -9.04
CA GLY A 715 -22.05 -19.90 -9.72
C GLY A 715 -22.83 -18.99 -8.76
N TYR A 716 -23.32 -19.53 -7.64
CA TYR A 716 -24.00 -18.77 -6.61
C TYR A 716 -23.03 -17.87 -5.83
N VAL A 717 -21.87 -18.38 -5.41
CA VAL A 717 -20.82 -17.59 -4.75
C VAL A 717 -20.39 -16.42 -5.64
N MET A 718 -20.17 -16.66 -6.93
CA MET A 718 -19.80 -15.59 -7.88
C MET A 718 -20.90 -14.53 -8.05
N ASN A 719 -22.18 -14.91 -8.05
CA ASN A 719 -23.29 -13.94 -8.05
C ASN A 719 -23.26 -13.05 -6.78
N VAL A 720 -22.99 -13.64 -5.61
CA VAL A 720 -22.89 -12.89 -4.34
C VAL A 720 -21.71 -11.91 -4.38
N LEU A 721 -20.54 -12.37 -4.83
CA LEU A 721 -19.34 -11.54 -4.94
C LEU A 721 -19.53 -10.40 -5.96
N GLU A 722 -20.16 -10.66 -7.11
CA GLU A 722 -20.44 -9.63 -8.13
C GLU A 722 -21.35 -8.52 -7.57
N ASN A 723 -22.39 -8.89 -6.83
CA ASN A 723 -23.34 -7.93 -6.25
C ASN A 723 -22.75 -7.10 -5.10
N LEU A 724 -21.73 -7.62 -4.41
CA LEU A 724 -21.12 -6.99 -3.24
C LEU A 724 -19.78 -6.29 -3.56
N CYS A 725 -19.31 -6.30 -4.81
CA CYS A 725 -18.03 -5.72 -5.19
C CYS A 725 -18.06 -4.17 -5.22
N PRO A 726 -17.21 -3.47 -4.44
CA PRO A 726 -17.08 -2.01 -4.53
C PRO A 726 -16.53 -1.54 -5.89
N LEU A 727 -16.93 -0.35 -6.36
CA LEU A 727 -16.38 0.22 -7.59
C LEU A 727 -14.86 0.44 -7.45
N GLY A 728 -14.11 -0.03 -8.44
CA GLY A 728 -12.66 0.15 -8.49
C GLY A 728 -11.87 -0.84 -7.62
N ILE A 729 -12.54 -1.82 -7.01
CA ILE A 729 -11.93 -2.93 -6.31
C ILE A 729 -12.05 -4.20 -7.15
N GLU A 730 -10.95 -4.95 -7.28
CA GLU A 730 -10.92 -6.27 -7.93
C GLU A 730 -11.20 -7.35 -6.88
N ILE A 731 -12.21 -8.20 -7.06
CA ILE A 731 -12.35 -9.43 -6.25
C ILE A 731 -11.54 -10.53 -6.93
N ASN A 732 -10.42 -10.89 -6.33
CA ASN A 732 -9.57 -11.97 -6.80
C ASN A 732 -10.07 -13.31 -6.28
N THR A 733 -10.64 -14.09 -7.20
CA THR A 733 -11.18 -15.44 -6.98
C THR A 733 -10.27 -16.56 -7.52
N THR A 734 -9.01 -16.24 -7.85
CA THR A 734 -8.09 -17.21 -8.48
C THR A 734 -7.84 -18.42 -7.58
N GLU A 735 -7.73 -18.20 -6.27
CA GLU A 735 -7.53 -19.27 -5.27
C GLU A 735 -8.73 -20.25 -5.27
N LEU A 736 -9.96 -19.72 -5.16
CA LEU A 736 -11.20 -20.51 -5.26
C LEU A 736 -11.24 -21.36 -6.54
N ARG A 737 -10.98 -20.75 -7.69
CA ARG A 737 -11.06 -21.43 -8.99
C ARG A 737 -10.05 -22.55 -9.15
N ARG A 738 -8.87 -22.40 -8.54
CA ARG A 738 -7.76 -23.35 -8.68
C ARG A 738 -7.89 -24.52 -7.73
N ASN A 739 -8.22 -24.24 -6.47
CA ASN A 739 -8.12 -25.22 -5.39
C ASN A 739 -9.48 -25.76 -4.95
N HIS A 740 -10.57 -25.07 -5.28
CA HIS A 740 -11.89 -25.34 -4.70
C HIS A 740 -13.00 -25.54 -5.74
N VAL A 741 -12.73 -25.57 -7.05
CA VAL A 741 -13.76 -25.79 -8.07
C VAL A 741 -13.46 -27.04 -8.87
N GLN A 742 -14.43 -27.97 -8.91
CA GLN A 742 -14.37 -29.17 -9.73
C GLN A 742 -15.67 -29.32 -10.51
N PHE A 743 -15.59 -29.44 -11.84
CA PHE A 743 -16.74 -29.76 -12.69
C PHE A 743 -16.65 -31.22 -13.10
N THR A 744 -17.50 -32.06 -12.52
CA THR A 744 -17.69 -33.44 -12.98
C THR A 744 -18.70 -33.47 -14.12
N ASP A 745 -18.32 -32.97 -15.28
CA ASP A 745 -19.03 -33.31 -16.52
C ASP A 745 -18.25 -34.51 -17.11
N ASP A 746 -18.88 -35.69 -17.14
CA ASP A 746 -18.41 -36.96 -17.76
C ASP A 746 -17.31 -37.80 -17.07
N GLY A 747 -17.03 -37.58 -15.77
CA GLY A 747 -16.14 -38.48 -15.00
C GLY A 747 -14.64 -38.34 -15.32
N VAL A 748 -14.26 -37.30 -16.05
CA VAL A 748 -12.86 -36.90 -16.27
C VAL A 748 -12.64 -35.56 -15.57
N GLU A 749 -11.68 -35.50 -14.64
CA GLU A 749 -11.25 -34.25 -14.01
C GLU A 749 -10.70 -33.30 -15.07
N GLN A 750 -11.45 -32.24 -15.42
CA GLN A 750 -10.92 -31.15 -16.23
C GLN A 750 -10.54 -29.97 -15.34
N PRO A 751 -9.25 -29.59 -15.26
CA PRO A 751 -8.85 -28.39 -14.53
C PRO A 751 -9.39 -27.14 -15.24
N PHE A 752 -10.04 -26.26 -14.49
CA PHE A 752 -10.65 -25.03 -14.97
C PHE A 752 -9.58 -23.99 -15.31
N LEU A 753 -9.00 -24.02 -16.52
CA LEU A 753 -7.87 -23.16 -16.86
C LEU A 753 -7.96 -22.54 -18.26
N ALA A 754 -8.57 -21.34 -18.33
CA ALA A 754 -8.22 -20.35 -19.36
C ALA A 754 -8.24 -18.92 -18.81
N ARG A 755 -7.24 -18.14 -19.23
CA ARG A 755 -6.86 -16.79 -18.77
C ARG A 755 -7.95 -15.72 -18.93
N ASP A 756 -8.89 -15.93 -19.85
CA ASP A 756 -9.95 -14.97 -20.20
C ASP A 756 -11.27 -15.20 -19.45
N ILE A 757 -11.33 -16.20 -18.56
CA ILE A 757 -12.54 -16.56 -17.81
C ILE A 757 -12.69 -15.73 -16.53
N SER A 758 -11.82 -14.74 -16.27
CA SER A 758 -11.95 -13.83 -15.11
C SER A 758 -13.37 -13.25 -14.99
N ARG A 759 -14.08 -13.11 -16.11
CA ARG A 759 -15.46 -12.60 -16.21
C ARG A 759 -16.52 -13.60 -16.70
N THR A 760 -16.17 -14.78 -17.19
CA THR A 760 -17.15 -15.73 -17.75
C THR A 760 -17.46 -16.85 -16.79
N TYR A 761 -18.28 -16.56 -15.78
CA TYR A 761 -18.98 -17.60 -15.05
C TYR A 761 -20.45 -17.65 -15.51
N ARG A 762 -21.06 -18.84 -15.48
CA ARG A 762 -22.50 -18.95 -15.73
C ARG A 762 -23.20 -18.39 -14.50
N ARG A 763 -23.80 -17.20 -14.59
CA ARG A 763 -24.61 -16.64 -13.50
C ARG A 763 -25.62 -17.69 -13.05
N TYR A 764 -25.60 -18.03 -11.77
CA TYR A 764 -26.58 -18.96 -11.23
C TYR A 764 -27.98 -18.36 -11.39
N ARG A 765 -28.88 -19.12 -12.01
CA ARG A 765 -30.30 -18.80 -12.12
C ARG A 765 -31.04 -19.99 -11.53
N ARG A 766 -31.76 -19.77 -10.43
CA ARG A 766 -32.62 -20.80 -9.87
C ARG A 766 -33.59 -21.27 -10.96
N PRO A 767 -33.62 -22.56 -11.32
CA PRO A 767 -34.63 -23.07 -12.22
C PRO A 767 -36.00 -22.74 -11.65
N ARG A 768 -36.86 -22.09 -12.42
CA ARG A 768 -38.27 -21.96 -12.04
C ARG A 768 -38.88 -23.33 -12.23
N THR A 769 -39.03 -24.09 -11.15
CA THR A 769 -40.03 -25.16 -11.12
C THR A 769 -41.37 -24.48 -11.24
N VAL A 770 -41.98 -24.55 -12.42
CA VAL A 770 -43.42 -24.38 -12.55
C VAL A 770 -43.98 -25.61 -11.85
N ASP A 771 -44.24 -25.50 -10.55
CA ASP A 771 -45.03 -26.50 -9.86
C ASP A 771 -46.35 -26.60 -10.63
N THR A 772 -46.61 -27.79 -11.15
CA THR A 772 -47.91 -28.13 -11.71
C THR A 772 -48.91 -28.02 -10.57
N ASP A 773 -49.54 -26.86 -10.47
CA ASP A 773 -50.67 -26.60 -9.60
C ASP A 773 -51.74 -27.69 -9.86
N PRO A 774 -51.98 -28.63 -8.93
CA PRO A 774 -52.87 -29.77 -9.17
C PRO A 774 -54.35 -29.35 -9.23
N GLY A 775 -54.66 -28.05 -9.16
CA GLY A 775 -56.02 -27.51 -9.08
C GLY A 775 -56.69 -27.13 -10.41
N ARG A 776 -56.02 -27.17 -11.57
CA ARG A 776 -56.65 -26.72 -12.83
C ARG A 776 -57.20 -27.87 -13.66
N ALA A 777 -58.43 -28.29 -13.31
CA ALA A 777 -59.25 -29.18 -14.14
C ALA A 777 -59.38 -28.61 -15.57
N THR A 778 -58.77 -29.30 -16.53
CA THR A 778 -58.91 -29.04 -17.95
C THR A 778 -60.30 -29.48 -18.41
N LYS A 779 -61.11 -28.53 -18.86
CA LYS A 779 -62.34 -28.83 -19.61
C LYS A 779 -61.89 -29.24 -21.03
N PRO A 780 -62.31 -30.40 -21.57
CA PRO A 780 -61.91 -30.80 -22.91
C PRO A 780 -62.62 -29.91 -23.95
N PRO A 781 -61.94 -29.52 -25.05
CA PRO A 781 -62.59 -28.75 -26.10
C PRO A 781 -63.49 -29.68 -26.92
N GLY A 782 -64.75 -29.29 -27.05
CA GLY A 782 -65.70 -29.91 -27.97
C GLY A 782 -65.50 -29.38 -29.38
N ARG A 783 -65.34 -30.34 -30.32
CA ARG A 783 -65.44 -30.32 -31.79
C ARG A 783 -65.02 -29.06 -32.55
#